data_AF-A0A1J5PXS7-F1
#
_entry.id   AF-A0A1J5PXS7-F1
#
_cell.length_a   1.000
_cell.length_b   1.000
_cell.length_c   1.000
_cell.angle_alpha   90.00
_cell.angle_beta   90.00
_cell.angle_gamma   90.00
#
_symmetry.space_group_name_H-M   'P 1'
#
loop_
_entity.id
_entity.type
_entity.pdbx_description
1 polymer ?
#
loop_
_entity_poly.entity_id
_entity_poly.type
_entity_poly.pdbx_seq_one_letter_code
_entity_poly.pdbx_strand_id
1 'polypeptide(L)'
;MRHPLVLAATEAVLDHLEAQGSVLWQDVPARTAALVSRMNAALATRGLPQLVETYNGWFVINVTARDPRATLLFALMRMEGVHVLDGYCGFLTTAHGQAAIGHVARAFETALDALQSVGILAPSQTVVVTEAIPEIPLTASQREIWMTHQLGDNAACSFNESVSLYLDGPLQLAALESAFTQLLDRHDALRMVFARSGSHFSIATPTPVALPVLDLSGPDSEPALQDLLATDATLPIEITTHGPIRATLVRLGPDRHVLVITAHHIACDGWSFNLLIDELAAVAKRLENERAVLFPSSGQHSIPVVANLFADRSWIADSLGVPTAELLSRFQDAVRHPLPWVEVKAAPVQDVVLREVDLLRQLPIPKHNEHDSGPYITAALLIARNPKTGIQNVSIQRCQVSGPDRIGVLLLPRHTLHYFRMAEEAGEALEIALVIGVHPACILASQAIAALDSDEMEIAGALLGKPVEMVKCRTNGVRVPAHAEIVIEGRILPRVREPEGPFGEFPQYYGPRADREVIQVDAITHRKNPIFHTIVGGGVEHLLLGGIPREATLLDHLQRSFPSVRDVRLTRGGTCRYHLAVKIEKASHGEPKNIIMGAFGGHYDLKQVVVVDMDVNIDDESEIEWAIATRFQADRDLVIVSGAQGSKLDPSSHNGVSAKMGLDATKPLSTEPMEFKRIHVKGVENVDLDQALQDDPKAAFARILAG
;
A
#
# COMPACT_ATOMS: atom_id res chain seq x y z
N MET A 1 13.57 14.03 40.06
CA MET A 1 14.08 14.25 41.43
C MET A 1 14.23 15.76 41.67
N ARG A 2 13.86 16.31 42.86
CA ARG A 2 13.89 17.77 43.16
C ARG A 2 14.68 18.15 44.44
N HIS A 3 15.59 17.30 44.91
CA HIS A 3 16.33 17.59 46.16
C HIS A 3 17.59 18.45 45.87
N PRO A 4 17.80 19.61 46.52
CA PRO A 4 18.90 20.54 46.21
C PRO A 4 20.30 19.92 46.31
N LEU A 5 20.55 19.06 47.30
CA LEU A 5 21.82 18.34 47.42
C LEU A 5 22.05 17.33 46.28
N VAL A 6 20.97 16.74 45.75
CA VAL A 6 21.08 15.83 44.59
C VAL A 6 21.37 16.64 43.33
N LEU A 7 20.77 17.82 43.18
CA LEU A 7 21.05 18.71 42.06
C LEU A 7 22.50 19.21 42.10
N ALA A 8 22.99 19.68 43.26
CA ALA A 8 24.38 20.11 43.41
C ALA A 8 25.40 18.97 43.22
N ALA A 9 25.09 17.76 43.71
CA ALA A 9 25.94 16.59 43.45
C ALA A 9 25.90 16.18 41.97
N THR A 10 24.75 16.28 41.31
CA THR A 10 24.61 15.99 39.88
C THR A 10 25.40 17.00 39.06
N GLU A 11 25.28 18.29 39.38
CA GLU A 11 26.02 19.39 38.75
C GLU A 11 27.53 19.20 38.92
N ALA A 12 28.02 18.92 40.13
CA ALA A 12 29.44 18.65 40.36
C ALA A 12 29.97 17.42 39.60
N VAL A 13 29.14 16.37 39.43
CA VAL A 13 29.49 15.20 38.61
C VAL A 13 29.53 15.57 37.12
N LEU A 14 28.55 16.33 36.64
CA LEU A 14 28.51 16.79 35.25
C LEU A 14 29.69 17.71 34.93
N ASP A 15 30.03 18.65 35.81
CA ASP A 15 31.20 19.53 35.69
C ASP A 15 32.51 18.70 35.66
N HIS A 16 32.61 17.67 36.50
CA HIS A 16 33.76 16.76 36.49
C HIS A 16 33.83 15.94 35.19
N LEU A 17 32.71 15.42 34.71
CA LEU A 17 32.62 14.69 33.44
C LEU A 17 32.92 15.60 32.25
N GLU A 18 32.53 16.87 32.28
CA GLU A 18 32.85 17.84 31.23
C GLU A 18 34.34 18.21 31.24
N ALA A 19 34.90 18.47 32.43
CA ALA A 19 36.30 18.83 32.60
C ALA A 19 37.29 17.68 32.31
N GLN A 20 36.91 16.44 32.64
CA GLN A 20 37.77 15.25 32.48
C GLN A 20 37.35 14.35 31.31
N GLY A 21 36.24 14.66 30.62
CA GLY A 21 35.56 13.77 29.66
C GLY A 21 36.49 13.16 28.63
N SER A 22 37.34 13.98 27.98
CA SER A 22 38.29 13.48 26.98
C SER A 22 39.28 12.46 27.54
N VAL A 23 39.74 12.63 28.78
CA VAL A 23 40.63 11.68 29.48
C VAL A 23 39.86 10.43 29.89
N LEU A 24 38.63 10.58 30.40
CA LEU A 24 37.77 9.46 30.80
C LEU A 24 37.42 8.55 29.62
N TRP A 25 37.13 9.14 28.46
CA TRP A 25 36.76 8.44 27.22
C TRP A 25 37.94 7.86 26.43
N GLN A 26 39.17 8.33 26.66
CA GLN A 26 40.35 7.84 25.93
C GLN A 26 41.22 6.89 26.75
N ASP A 27 41.39 7.17 28.06
CA ASP A 27 42.39 6.48 28.89
C ASP A 27 41.89 5.11 29.36
N VAL A 28 40.62 4.99 29.80
CA VAL A 28 40.05 3.70 30.20
C VAL A 28 40.05 2.72 29.03
N PRO A 29 39.59 3.08 27.82
CA PRO A 29 39.62 2.16 26.67
C PRO A 29 41.02 1.79 26.21
N ALA A 30 41.95 2.75 26.21
CA ALA A 30 43.35 2.46 25.88
C ALA A 30 43.97 1.45 26.87
N ARG A 31 43.68 1.60 28.16
CA ARG A 31 44.12 0.66 29.21
C ARG A 31 43.46 -0.71 29.09
N THR A 32 42.16 -0.78 28.80
CA THR A 32 41.44 -2.05 28.56
C THR A 32 41.98 -2.76 27.33
N ALA A 33 42.22 -2.04 26.24
CA ALA A 33 42.84 -2.58 25.02
C ALA A 33 44.25 -3.12 25.30
N ALA A 34 45.07 -2.41 26.08
CA ALA A 34 46.40 -2.88 26.47
C ALA A 34 46.34 -4.15 27.33
N LEU A 35 45.39 -4.24 28.28
CA LEU A 35 45.15 -5.43 29.09
C LEU A 35 44.77 -6.63 28.21
N VAL A 36 43.78 -6.47 27.34
CA VAL A 36 43.31 -7.55 26.45
C VAL A 36 44.40 -7.97 25.47
N SER A 37 45.16 -7.02 24.93
CA SER A 37 46.32 -7.34 24.09
C SER A 37 47.34 -8.20 24.83
N ARG A 38 47.61 -7.92 26.11
CA ARG A 38 48.51 -8.74 26.94
C ARG A 38 47.95 -10.13 27.22
N MET A 39 46.67 -10.23 27.56
CA MET A 39 46.00 -11.51 27.82
C MET A 39 45.99 -12.39 26.55
N ASN A 40 45.69 -11.81 25.39
CA ASN A 40 45.75 -12.52 24.11
C ASN A 40 47.18 -12.89 23.71
N ALA A 41 48.19 -12.08 24.03
CA ALA A 41 49.59 -12.47 23.84
C ALA A 41 49.96 -13.68 24.71
N ALA A 42 49.49 -13.73 25.96
CA ALA A 42 49.68 -14.87 26.85
C ALA A 42 49.00 -16.16 26.34
N LEU A 43 47.83 -16.04 25.71
CA LEU A 43 47.16 -17.16 25.02
C LEU A 43 47.96 -17.63 23.80
N ALA A 44 48.45 -16.69 22.98
CA ALA A 44 49.21 -17.00 21.77
C ALA A 44 50.53 -17.73 22.10
N THR A 45 51.27 -17.31 23.13
CA THR A 45 52.49 -18.01 23.59
C THR A 45 52.23 -19.43 24.08
N ARG A 46 50.96 -19.75 24.39
CA ARG A 46 50.47 -21.04 24.88
C ARG A 46 49.77 -21.87 23.80
N GLY A 47 49.85 -21.44 22.54
CA GLY A 47 49.28 -22.15 21.39
C GLY A 47 47.75 -22.02 21.27
N LEU A 48 47.16 -20.99 21.88
CA LEU A 48 45.73 -20.73 21.87
C LEU A 48 45.40 -19.53 20.96
N PRO A 49 44.21 -19.50 20.33
CA PRO A 49 43.76 -18.34 19.58
C PRO A 49 43.47 -17.16 20.51
N GLN A 50 43.16 -15.99 19.94
CA GLN A 50 42.62 -14.88 20.71
C GLN A 50 41.26 -15.29 21.28
N LEU A 51 41.15 -15.29 22.60
CA LEU A 51 39.94 -15.68 23.33
C LEU A 51 39.50 -14.58 24.30
N VAL A 52 40.10 -13.39 24.21
CA VAL A 52 39.70 -12.24 25.00
C VAL A 52 39.36 -11.10 24.06
N GLU A 53 38.17 -10.54 24.18
CA GLU A 53 37.67 -9.44 23.35
C GLU A 53 37.46 -8.18 24.20
N THR A 54 37.48 -7.00 23.58
CA THR A 54 37.32 -5.71 24.28
C THR A 54 36.42 -4.76 23.51
N TYR A 55 35.64 -3.97 24.24
CA TYR A 55 34.93 -2.80 23.73
C TYR A 55 34.94 -1.69 24.79
N ASN A 56 35.51 -0.54 24.44
CA ASN A 56 35.62 0.60 25.35
C ASN A 56 36.30 0.18 26.68
N GLY A 57 35.67 0.41 27.83
CA GLY A 57 36.17 -0.05 29.13
C GLY A 57 35.96 -1.53 29.44
N TRP A 58 35.27 -2.29 28.59
CA TRP A 58 34.82 -3.66 28.88
C TRP A 58 35.65 -4.71 28.15
N PHE A 59 35.77 -5.90 28.73
CA PHE A 59 36.39 -7.04 28.09
C PHE A 59 35.68 -8.35 28.46
N VAL A 60 35.77 -9.36 27.60
CA VAL A 60 35.14 -10.68 27.80
C VAL A 60 36.18 -11.77 27.59
N ILE A 61 36.21 -12.77 28.46
CA ILE A 61 37.10 -13.93 28.38
C ILE A 61 36.29 -15.14 27.91
N ASN A 62 36.53 -15.63 26.70
CA ASN A 62 35.78 -16.68 26.02
C ASN A 62 36.49 -18.05 26.02
N VAL A 63 37.27 -18.36 27.06
CA VAL A 63 38.03 -19.63 27.11
C VAL A 63 37.14 -20.87 27.16
N THR A 64 35.93 -20.76 27.70
CA THR A 64 34.94 -21.85 27.78
C THR A 64 34.34 -22.23 26.43
N ALA A 65 34.35 -21.31 25.46
CA ALA A 65 34.01 -21.64 24.07
C ALA A 65 35.00 -22.63 23.44
N ARG A 66 36.24 -22.69 23.95
CA ARG A 66 37.28 -23.60 23.45
C ARG A 66 37.34 -24.92 24.22
N ASP A 67 37.21 -24.86 25.54
CA ASP A 67 37.16 -26.04 26.40
C ASP A 67 36.21 -25.74 27.56
N PRO A 68 35.05 -26.41 27.69
CA PRO A 68 34.09 -26.15 28.76
C PRO A 68 34.70 -26.28 30.17
N ARG A 69 35.74 -27.10 30.34
CA ARG A 69 36.45 -27.28 31.61
C ARG A 69 37.28 -26.04 31.97
N ALA A 70 37.55 -25.15 31.02
CA ALA A 70 38.24 -23.88 31.24
C ALA A 70 37.42 -22.87 32.06
N THR A 71 36.17 -23.18 32.43
CA THR A 71 35.40 -22.40 33.43
C THR A 71 36.15 -22.26 34.76
N LEU A 72 37.04 -23.21 35.07
CA LEU A 72 37.93 -23.16 36.23
C LEU A 72 38.91 -21.97 36.21
N LEU A 73 39.16 -21.36 35.04
CA LEU A 73 39.94 -20.12 34.92
C LEU A 73 39.39 -19.02 35.85
N PHE A 74 38.07 -18.85 35.88
CA PHE A 74 37.42 -17.80 36.67
C PHE A 74 37.48 -18.09 38.18
N ALA A 75 37.51 -19.37 38.58
CA ALA A 75 37.74 -19.75 39.97
C ALA A 75 39.18 -19.47 40.40
N LEU A 76 40.16 -19.79 39.54
CA LEU A 76 41.58 -19.55 39.79
C LEU A 76 41.90 -18.06 39.87
N MET A 77 41.36 -17.24 38.95
CA MET A 77 41.51 -15.78 39.02
C MET A 77 40.91 -15.18 40.30
N ARG A 78 39.79 -15.74 40.80
CA ARG A 78 39.20 -15.33 42.09
C ARG A 78 40.09 -15.68 43.29
N MET A 79 40.80 -16.81 43.25
CA MET A 79 41.75 -17.17 44.30
C MET A 79 42.94 -16.20 44.35
N GLU A 80 43.30 -15.62 43.20
CA GLU A 80 44.30 -14.55 43.09
C GLU A 80 43.73 -13.16 43.46
N GLY A 81 42.47 -13.06 43.91
CA GLY A 81 41.85 -11.79 44.30
C GLY A 81 41.18 -11.01 43.17
N VAL A 82 41.02 -11.60 41.98
CA VAL A 82 40.37 -10.99 40.82
C VAL A 82 38.94 -11.54 40.68
N HIS A 83 37.95 -10.73 41.03
CA HIS A 83 36.54 -11.11 40.98
C HIS A 83 35.99 -11.07 39.55
N VAL A 84 36.02 -12.22 38.88
CA VAL A 84 35.44 -12.46 37.55
C VAL A 84 34.52 -13.68 37.57
N LEU A 85 33.57 -13.75 36.64
CA LEU A 85 32.59 -14.82 36.52
C LEU A 85 32.46 -15.25 35.07
N ASP A 86 32.33 -16.56 34.85
CA ASP A 86 32.12 -17.15 33.54
C ASP A 86 30.78 -16.69 32.94
N GLY A 87 30.78 -16.29 31.67
CA GLY A 87 29.61 -15.71 30.98
C GLY A 87 29.32 -14.24 31.31
N TYR A 88 30.15 -13.55 32.10
CA TYR A 88 30.01 -12.13 32.41
C TYR A 88 31.21 -11.32 31.89
N CYS A 89 30.95 -10.07 31.49
CA CYS A 89 32.01 -9.14 31.10
C CYS A 89 32.80 -8.62 32.30
N GLY A 90 34.12 -8.47 32.13
CA GLY A 90 34.94 -7.62 32.96
C GLY A 90 34.82 -6.16 32.50
N PHE A 91 34.90 -5.21 33.42
CA PHE A 91 34.95 -3.79 33.09
C PHE A 91 36.01 -3.08 33.91
N LEU A 92 36.79 -2.23 33.25
CA LEU A 92 37.68 -1.28 33.91
C LEU A 92 36.97 0.05 34.05
N THR A 93 37.21 0.69 35.18
CA THR A 93 36.79 2.06 35.48
C THR A 93 38.02 2.91 35.75
N THR A 94 37.83 4.21 35.88
CA THR A 94 38.90 5.17 36.19
C THR A 94 39.59 4.90 37.53
N ALA A 95 38.95 4.16 38.44
CA ALA A 95 39.56 3.71 39.69
C ALA A 95 40.67 2.66 39.48
N HIS A 96 40.74 2.02 38.31
CA HIS A 96 41.72 0.98 38.02
C HIS A 96 43.04 1.60 37.49
N GLY A 97 44.02 1.71 38.40
CA GLY A 97 45.39 2.09 38.05
C GLY A 97 46.20 0.95 37.43
N GLN A 98 47.37 1.27 36.89
CA GLN A 98 48.27 0.31 36.22
C GLN A 98 48.64 -0.90 37.09
N ALA A 99 48.78 -0.72 38.41
CA ALA A 99 49.07 -1.81 39.34
C ALA A 99 47.94 -2.86 39.40
N ALA A 100 46.67 -2.41 39.44
CA ALA A 100 45.50 -3.27 39.46
C ALA A 100 45.33 -4.02 38.12
N ILE A 101 45.50 -3.31 37.00
CA ILE A 101 45.45 -3.91 35.66
C ILE A 101 46.55 -4.96 35.50
N GLY A 102 47.77 -4.64 35.96
CA GLY A 102 48.88 -5.58 35.94
C GLY A 102 48.63 -6.82 36.81
N HIS A 103 47.88 -6.68 37.90
CA HIS A 103 47.46 -7.81 38.74
C HIS A 103 46.43 -8.70 38.04
N VAL A 104 45.43 -8.12 37.37
CA VAL A 104 44.45 -8.87 36.55
C VAL A 104 45.14 -9.71 35.47
N ALA A 105 46.09 -9.11 34.74
CA ALA A 105 46.84 -9.82 33.71
C ALA A 105 47.67 -10.98 34.29
N ARG A 106 48.34 -10.79 35.43
CA ARG A 106 49.11 -11.86 36.09
C ARG A 106 48.20 -12.98 36.59
N ALA A 107 47.08 -12.65 37.22
CA ALA A 107 46.11 -13.65 37.67
C ALA A 107 45.58 -14.50 36.50
N PHE A 108 45.32 -13.87 35.35
CA PHE A 108 44.94 -14.56 34.13
C PHE A 108 46.04 -15.49 33.61
N GLU A 109 47.28 -15.01 33.54
CA GLU A 109 48.46 -15.79 33.12
C GLU A 109 48.66 -17.02 34.04
N THR A 110 48.62 -16.83 35.36
CA THR A 110 48.74 -17.90 36.36
C THR A 110 47.59 -18.91 36.25
N ALA A 111 46.36 -18.44 36.04
CA ALA A 111 45.21 -19.32 35.84
C ALA A 111 45.36 -20.17 34.56
N LEU A 112 45.82 -19.57 33.45
CA LEU A 112 46.09 -20.31 32.22
C LEU A 112 47.17 -21.39 32.42
N ASP A 113 48.26 -21.07 33.11
CA ASP A 113 49.34 -22.04 33.39
C ASP A 113 48.84 -23.21 34.24
N ALA A 114 48.03 -22.92 35.27
CA ALA A 114 47.43 -23.95 36.09
C ALA A 114 46.50 -24.87 35.28
N LEU A 115 45.66 -24.32 34.39
CA LEU A 115 44.78 -25.12 33.54
C LEU A 115 45.55 -25.99 32.55
N GLN A 116 46.59 -25.45 31.90
CA GLN A 116 47.40 -26.22 30.96
C GLN A 116 48.20 -27.33 31.66
N SER A 117 48.65 -27.10 32.90
CA SER A 117 49.37 -28.11 33.69
C SER A 117 48.55 -29.39 33.94
N VAL A 118 47.23 -29.30 33.87
CA VAL A 118 46.28 -30.42 34.04
C VAL A 118 45.59 -30.83 32.73
N GLY A 119 46.06 -30.34 31.57
CA GLY A 119 45.58 -30.73 30.25
C GLY A 119 44.28 -30.06 29.78
N ILE A 120 43.86 -28.98 30.43
CA ILE A 120 42.74 -28.12 29.99
C ILE A 120 43.32 -27.03 29.08
N LEU A 121 42.64 -26.71 27.96
CA LEU A 121 43.14 -25.80 26.91
C LEU A 121 44.47 -26.27 26.26
N ALA A 122 44.55 -27.55 25.89
CA ALA A 122 45.66 -28.09 25.10
C ALA A 122 45.59 -27.61 23.63
N PRO A 123 46.73 -27.35 22.96
CA PRO A 123 46.74 -26.98 21.55
C PRO A 123 46.23 -28.15 20.70
N SER A 124 45.27 -27.88 19.81
CA SER A 124 44.70 -28.89 18.90
C SER A 124 44.63 -28.37 17.47
N GLN A 125 45.06 -29.23 16.53
CA GLN A 125 45.28 -28.98 15.10
C GLN A 125 43.99 -28.95 14.26
N THR A 126 43.98 -28.00 13.33
CA THR A 126 43.23 -27.93 12.04
C THR A 126 41.71 -27.70 12.03
N VAL A 127 41.31 -26.69 11.25
CA VAL A 127 39.93 -26.41 10.78
C VAL A 127 39.95 -26.38 9.25
N VAL A 128 38.92 -26.98 8.63
CA VAL A 128 38.67 -26.99 7.17
C VAL A 128 37.75 -25.81 6.82
N VAL A 129 38.05 -25.09 5.73
CA VAL A 129 37.28 -23.94 5.22
C VAL A 129 36.36 -24.39 4.08
N THR A 130 35.13 -23.88 4.04
CA THR A 130 34.19 -23.94 2.90
C THR A 130 33.94 -22.53 2.34
N GLU A 131 33.58 -22.44 1.05
CA GLU A 131 33.50 -21.20 0.24
C GLU A 131 32.58 -20.11 0.84
N ALA A 132 33.01 -18.85 0.68
CA ALA A 132 32.48 -17.69 1.43
C ALA A 132 31.27 -17.01 0.77
N ILE A 133 30.17 -16.90 1.53
CA ILE A 133 29.11 -15.91 1.33
C ILE A 133 29.69 -14.53 1.72
N PRO A 134 29.46 -13.45 0.98
CA PRO A 134 30.01 -12.13 1.34
C PRO A 134 29.54 -11.68 2.73
N GLU A 135 30.50 -11.43 3.61
CA GLU A 135 30.30 -10.98 4.98
C GLU A 135 30.18 -9.45 5.03
N ILE A 136 29.07 -8.92 5.54
CA ILE A 136 28.78 -7.48 5.64
C ILE A 136 28.87 -7.06 7.11
N PRO A 137 29.68 -6.05 7.48
CA PRO A 137 29.86 -5.65 8.88
C PRO A 137 28.57 -5.06 9.48
N LEU A 138 28.29 -5.36 10.75
CA LEU A 138 27.17 -4.75 11.47
C LEU A 138 27.39 -3.25 11.67
N THR A 139 26.31 -2.48 11.52
CA THR A 139 26.27 -1.08 11.98
C THR A 139 26.39 -1.00 13.51
N ALA A 140 26.70 0.19 14.04
CA ALA A 140 26.80 0.40 15.48
C ALA A 140 25.49 0.03 16.21
N SER A 141 24.34 0.46 15.67
CA SER A 141 23.02 0.15 16.22
C SER A 141 22.69 -1.34 16.15
N GLN A 142 23.00 -2.01 15.03
CA GLN A 142 22.80 -3.46 14.93
C GLN A 142 23.69 -4.22 15.92
N ARG A 143 24.93 -3.75 16.16
CA ARG A 143 25.84 -4.37 17.13
C ARG A 143 25.33 -4.21 18.57
N GLU A 144 24.75 -3.06 18.91
CA GLU A 144 24.12 -2.82 20.22
C GLU A 144 22.91 -3.74 20.44
N ILE A 145 22.02 -3.84 19.45
CA ILE A 145 20.88 -4.77 19.48
C ILE A 145 21.36 -6.21 19.58
N TRP A 146 22.36 -6.59 18.79
CA TRP A 146 22.97 -7.93 18.84
C TRP A 146 23.58 -8.23 20.21
N MET A 147 24.35 -7.31 20.81
CA MET A 147 24.91 -7.50 22.15
C MET A 147 23.83 -7.66 23.21
N THR A 148 22.74 -6.89 23.10
CA THR A 148 21.60 -6.96 24.02
C THR A 148 20.84 -8.28 23.87
N HIS A 149 20.65 -8.74 22.62
CA HIS A 149 20.08 -10.04 22.30
C HIS A 149 20.85 -11.19 22.98
N GLN A 150 22.17 -11.09 23.08
CA GLN A 150 23.02 -12.09 23.74
C GLN A 150 22.91 -12.13 25.28
N LEU A 151 22.22 -11.17 25.92
CA LEU A 151 22.07 -11.12 27.38
C LEU A 151 21.06 -12.16 27.93
N GLY A 152 20.37 -12.88 27.05
CA GLY A 152 19.46 -13.98 27.38
C GLY A 152 18.09 -13.84 26.71
N ASP A 153 17.30 -14.91 26.78
CA ASP A 153 16.03 -15.06 26.03
C ASP A 153 15.06 -13.88 26.23
N ASN A 154 14.91 -13.38 27.47
CA ASN A 154 14.05 -12.23 27.74
C ASN A 154 14.52 -10.94 27.05
N ALA A 155 15.83 -10.74 26.96
CA ALA A 155 16.40 -9.58 26.26
C ALA A 155 16.25 -9.73 24.74
N ALA A 156 16.43 -10.94 24.21
CA ALA A 156 16.16 -11.24 22.80
C ALA A 156 14.70 -10.97 22.42
N CYS A 157 13.73 -11.43 23.23
CA CYS A 157 12.30 -11.23 22.97
C CYS A 157 11.87 -9.77 23.05
N SER A 158 12.61 -8.89 23.75
CA SER A 158 12.30 -7.46 23.78
C SER A 158 12.43 -6.75 22.42
N PHE A 159 13.02 -7.43 21.44
CA PHE A 159 13.13 -6.99 20.05
C PHE A 159 12.17 -7.72 19.10
N ASN A 160 11.23 -8.51 19.60
CA ASN A 160 10.19 -9.10 18.76
C ASN A 160 9.16 -8.04 18.40
N GLU A 161 8.91 -7.87 17.11
CA GLU A 161 7.88 -7.01 16.55
C GLU A 161 6.87 -7.92 15.82
N SER A 162 5.63 -7.95 16.28
CA SER A 162 4.60 -8.88 15.81
C SER A 162 3.42 -8.17 15.14
N VAL A 163 2.91 -8.73 14.06
CA VAL A 163 1.66 -8.37 13.42
C VAL A 163 0.79 -9.61 13.21
N SER A 164 -0.53 -9.45 13.27
CA SER A 164 -1.49 -10.50 12.96
C SER A 164 -2.43 -10.04 11.85
N LEU A 165 -2.53 -10.82 10.78
CA LEU A 165 -3.39 -10.57 9.63
C LEU A 165 -4.57 -11.54 9.65
N TYR A 166 -5.78 -11.03 9.81
CA TYR A 166 -7.00 -11.83 9.76
C TYR A 166 -7.41 -12.05 8.30
N LEU A 167 -7.61 -13.32 7.92
CA LEU A 167 -7.89 -13.77 6.56
C LEU A 167 -9.23 -14.52 6.56
N ASP A 168 -10.27 -13.88 6.02
CA ASP A 168 -11.60 -14.46 5.90
C ASP A 168 -11.88 -14.97 4.48
N GLY A 169 -12.53 -16.13 4.37
CA GLY A 169 -12.82 -16.83 3.11
C GLY A 169 -11.94 -18.07 2.86
N PRO A 170 -12.15 -18.76 1.72
CA PRO A 170 -11.37 -19.94 1.35
C PRO A 170 -9.92 -19.55 1.08
N LEU A 171 -9.00 -20.14 1.84
CA LEU A 171 -7.57 -19.87 1.75
C LEU A 171 -6.85 -20.92 0.90
N GLN A 172 -6.14 -20.49 -0.14
CA GLN A 172 -5.20 -21.33 -0.88
C GLN A 172 -3.81 -21.24 -0.24
N LEU A 173 -3.47 -22.20 0.63
CA LEU A 173 -2.19 -22.21 1.37
C LEU A 173 -0.98 -22.07 0.45
N ALA A 174 -0.94 -22.80 -0.66
CA ALA A 174 0.17 -22.76 -1.61
C ALA A 174 0.38 -21.37 -2.24
N ALA A 175 -0.72 -20.62 -2.46
CA ALA A 175 -0.64 -19.26 -2.98
C ALA A 175 -0.09 -18.29 -1.92
N LEU A 176 -0.49 -18.47 -0.66
CA LEU A 176 0.02 -17.69 0.48
C LEU A 176 1.51 -17.94 0.72
N GLU A 177 1.94 -19.21 0.71
CA GLU A 177 3.35 -19.60 0.82
C GLU A 177 4.19 -19.02 -0.33
N SER A 178 3.65 -19.04 -1.55
CA SER A 178 4.31 -18.43 -2.71
C SER A 178 4.43 -16.90 -2.57
N ALA A 179 3.39 -16.24 -2.09
CA ALA A 179 3.41 -14.79 -1.84
C ALA A 179 4.43 -14.43 -0.75
N PHE A 180 4.46 -15.18 0.35
CA PHE A 180 5.40 -14.97 1.44
C PHE A 180 6.85 -15.27 1.02
N THR A 181 7.05 -16.28 0.16
CA THR A 181 8.37 -16.56 -0.45
C THR A 181 8.84 -15.38 -1.31
N GLN A 182 7.97 -14.83 -2.16
CA GLN A 182 8.28 -13.66 -2.98
C GLN A 182 8.58 -12.42 -2.14
N LEU A 183 7.88 -12.24 -1.01
CA LEU A 183 8.16 -11.18 -0.05
C LEU A 183 9.59 -11.31 0.49
N LEU A 184 9.95 -12.46 1.05
CA LEU A 184 11.30 -12.67 1.60
C LEU A 184 12.39 -12.54 0.52
N ASP A 185 12.14 -13.04 -0.68
CA ASP A 185 13.07 -12.91 -1.81
C ASP A 185 13.41 -11.44 -2.12
N ARG A 186 12.39 -10.58 -2.14
CA ARG A 186 12.56 -9.14 -2.43
C ARG A 186 13.23 -8.34 -1.32
N HIS A 187 13.26 -8.85 -0.08
CA HIS A 187 13.72 -8.11 1.09
C HIS A 187 14.92 -8.77 1.77
N ASP A 188 16.13 -8.33 1.38
CA ASP A 188 17.41 -8.80 1.96
C ASP A 188 17.45 -8.72 3.49
N ALA A 189 16.83 -7.69 4.09
CA ALA A 189 16.76 -7.50 5.54
C ALA A 189 16.11 -8.69 6.27
N LEU A 190 15.10 -9.30 5.68
CA LEU A 190 14.40 -10.46 6.26
C LEU A 190 15.14 -11.78 6.05
N ARG A 191 16.27 -11.75 5.33
CA ARG A 191 17.15 -12.91 5.07
C ARG A 191 18.54 -12.73 5.67
N MET A 192 18.75 -11.71 6.51
CA MET A 192 20.04 -11.47 7.17
C MET A 192 20.31 -12.55 8.23
N VAL A 193 21.47 -13.19 8.16
CA VAL A 193 21.95 -14.16 9.15
C VAL A 193 23.19 -13.58 9.83
N PHE A 194 23.07 -13.28 11.12
CA PHE A 194 24.08 -12.56 11.90
C PHE A 194 25.14 -13.53 12.44
N ALA A 195 26.40 -13.14 12.35
CA ALA A 195 27.49 -13.93 12.91
C ALA A 195 27.40 -13.94 14.44
N ARG A 196 27.72 -15.09 15.05
CA ARG A 196 27.82 -15.23 16.52
C ARG A 196 28.92 -14.38 17.16
N SER A 197 29.81 -13.82 16.36
CA SER A 197 30.81 -12.83 16.80
C SER A 197 30.25 -11.42 16.90
N GLY A 198 29.05 -11.14 16.36
CA GLY A 198 28.51 -9.78 16.21
C GLY A 198 29.33 -8.89 15.26
N SER A 199 30.24 -9.48 14.47
CA SER A 199 31.15 -8.73 13.60
C SER A 199 30.56 -8.45 12.23
N HIS A 200 29.80 -9.39 11.68
CA HIS A 200 29.18 -9.30 10.36
C HIS A 200 27.84 -10.04 10.30
N PHE A 201 27.10 -9.85 9.22
CA PHE A 201 25.99 -10.70 8.81
C PHE A 201 26.18 -11.09 7.35
N SER A 202 25.47 -12.13 6.93
CA SER A 202 25.37 -12.55 5.53
C SER A 202 23.91 -12.55 5.11
N ILE A 203 23.65 -12.57 3.81
CA ILE A 203 22.28 -12.64 3.28
C ILE A 203 22.06 -14.07 2.79
N ALA A 204 21.13 -14.78 3.43
CA ALA A 204 20.78 -16.14 3.02
C ALA A 204 20.13 -16.13 1.64
N THR A 205 20.40 -17.15 0.83
CA THR A 205 19.73 -17.33 -0.46
C THR A 205 18.22 -17.54 -0.25
N PRO A 206 17.37 -16.97 -1.11
CA PRO A 206 15.93 -17.18 -1.05
C PRO A 206 15.61 -18.68 -1.12
N THR A 207 14.78 -19.15 -0.19
CA THR A 207 14.28 -20.52 -0.18
C THR A 207 12.76 -20.49 -0.08
N PRO A 208 12.05 -21.44 -0.71
CA PRO A 208 10.61 -21.56 -0.56
C PRO A 208 10.20 -21.67 0.91
N VAL A 209 9.29 -20.81 1.35
CA VAL A 209 8.78 -20.82 2.72
C VAL A 209 7.57 -21.73 2.82
N ALA A 210 7.62 -22.69 3.74
CA ALA A 210 6.46 -23.44 4.19
C ALA A 210 5.89 -22.76 5.44
N LEU A 211 4.60 -22.42 5.44
CA LEU A 211 3.96 -21.78 6.58
C LEU A 211 3.43 -22.86 7.53
N PRO A 212 3.90 -22.93 8.79
CA PRO A 212 3.28 -23.80 9.79
C PRO A 212 1.80 -23.47 9.93
N VAL A 213 0.95 -24.50 9.90
CA VAL A 213 -0.50 -24.35 10.07
C VAL A 213 -0.91 -24.91 11.44
N LEU A 214 -1.49 -24.06 12.28
CA LEU A 214 -2.07 -24.43 13.57
C LEU A 214 -3.59 -24.39 13.48
N ASP A 215 -4.24 -25.52 13.69
CA ASP A 215 -5.70 -25.58 13.72
C ASP A 215 -6.22 -25.35 15.14
N LEU A 216 -6.82 -24.17 15.35
CA LEU A 216 -7.50 -23.77 16.58
C LEU A 216 -9.02 -23.68 16.36
N SER A 217 -9.55 -24.33 15.31
CA SER A 217 -10.99 -24.33 15.05
C SER A 217 -11.76 -25.02 16.17
N GLY A 218 -12.75 -24.32 16.73
CA GLY A 218 -13.52 -24.81 17.87
C GLY A 218 -14.19 -23.69 18.67
N PRO A 219 -14.95 -24.03 19.72
CA PRO A 219 -15.67 -23.07 20.56
C PRO A 219 -14.75 -22.11 21.33
N ASP A 220 -13.50 -22.50 21.57
CA ASP A 220 -12.49 -21.71 22.32
C ASP A 220 -11.40 -21.11 21.41
N SER A 221 -11.69 -20.93 20.11
CA SER A 221 -10.70 -20.49 19.11
C SER A 221 -10.08 -19.13 19.43
N GLU A 222 -10.88 -18.19 19.98
CA GLU A 222 -10.46 -16.82 20.25
C GLU A 222 -9.54 -16.72 21.49
N PRO A 223 -9.89 -17.30 22.66
CA PRO A 223 -8.94 -17.40 23.78
C PRO A 223 -7.64 -18.13 23.41
N ALA A 224 -7.75 -19.24 22.66
CA ALA A 224 -6.58 -20.01 22.24
C ALA A 224 -5.66 -19.21 21.30
N LEU A 225 -6.24 -18.38 20.41
CA LEU A 225 -5.47 -17.46 19.59
C LEU A 225 -4.74 -16.42 20.45
N GLN A 226 -5.41 -15.83 21.45
CA GLN A 226 -4.76 -14.85 22.33
C GLN A 226 -3.59 -15.45 23.12
N ASP A 227 -3.75 -16.67 23.63
CA ASP A 227 -2.67 -17.40 24.31
C ASP A 227 -1.51 -17.71 23.35
N LEU A 228 -1.82 -18.08 22.11
CA LEU A 228 -0.81 -18.29 21.07
C LEU A 228 -0.03 -17.00 20.76
N LEU A 229 -0.72 -15.87 20.58
CA LEU A 229 -0.09 -14.58 20.30
C LEU A 229 0.81 -14.13 21.45
N ALA A 230 0.35 -14.29 22.70
CA ALA A 230 1.15 -14.00 23.88
C ALA A 230 2.39 -14.91 23.96
N THR A 231 2.23 -16.19 23.61
CA THR A 231 3.34 -17.15 23.58
C THR A 231 4.35 -16.80 22.49
N ASP A 232 3.89 -16.52 21.26
CA ASP A 232 4.74 -16.19 20.11
C ASP A 232 5.58 -14.92 20.34
N ALA A 233 4.99 -13.90 20.98
CA ALA A 233 5.68 -12.67 21.36
C ALA A 233 6.86 -12.94 22.32
N THR A 234 6.79 -13.99 23.13
CA THR A 234 7.82 -14.39 24.10
C THR A 234 8.77 -15.47 23.62
N LEU A 235 8.64 -15.92 22.38
CA LEU A 235 9.55 -16.88 21.77
C LEU A 235 10.77 -16.14 21.20
N PRO A 236 12.03 -16.51 21.49
CA PRO A 236 13.17 -15.85 20.84
C PRO A 236 13.17 -16.08 19.32
N ILE A 237 13.62 -15.10 18.53
CA ILE A 237 13.96 -15.32 17.10
C ILE A 237 15.44 -15.62 17.02
N GLU A 238 15.81 -16.79 16.51
CA GLU A 238 17.22 -17.14 16.28
C GLU A 238 17.73 -16.45 15.01
N ILE A 239 18.54 -15.40 15.20
CA ILE A 239 19.06 -14.56 14.12
C ILE A 239 20.42 -15.04 13.58
N THR A 240 21.01 -16.09 14.15
CA THR A 240 22.34 -16.58 13.76
C THR A 240 22.32 -17.76 12.80
N THR A 241 21.15 -18.37 12.56
CA THR A 241 21.00 -19.51 11.63
C THR A 241 19.95 -19.30 10.55
N HIS A 242 18.98 -18.41 10.76
CA HIS A 242 17.89 -18.11 9.84
C HIS A 242 17.66 -16.59 9.74
N GLY A 243 16.87 -16.18 8.74
CA GLY A 243 16.43 -14.79 8.64
C GLY A 243 15.64 -14.36 9.88
N PRO A 244 15.64 -13.06 10.23
CA PRO A 244 15.08 -12.54 11.49
C PRO A 244 13.55 -12.42 11.43
N ILE A 245 12.85 -13.45 10.96
CA ILE A 245 11.40 -13.47 10.78
C ILE A 245 10.84 -14.88 10.97
N ARG A 246 9.65 -14.95 11.56
CA ARG A 246 8.79 -16.14 11.58
C ARG A 246 7.38 -15.77 11.14
N ALA A 247 6.70 -16.75 10.57
CA ALA A 247 5.28 -16.65 10.27
C ALA A 247 4.59 -17.97 10.60
N THR A 248 3.34 -17.90 11.05
CA THR A 248 2.49 -19.06 11.36
C THR A 248 1.07 -18.74 10.93
N LEU A 249 0.46 -19.65 10.19
CA LEU A 249 -0.95 -19.57 9.83
C LEU A 249 -1.79 -20.31 10.87
N VAL A 250 -2.75 -19.61 11.45
CA VAL A 250 -3.70 -20.17 12.42
C VAL A 250 -5.04 -20.34 11.72
N ARG A 251 -5.64 -21.51 11.77
CA ARG A 251 -6.99 -21.76 11.28
C ARG A 251 -7.97 -21.68 12.45
N LEU A 252 -8.93 -20.76 12.37
CA LEU A 252 -10.01 -20.62 13.35
C LEU A 252 -11.32 -21.27 12.88
N GLY A 253 -11.44 -21.56 11.59
CA GLY A 253 -12.63 -22.18 10.99
C GLY A 253 -12.41 -22.54 9.52
N PRO A 254 -13.47 -22.98 8.80
CA PRO A 254 -13.37 -23.31 7.37
C PRO A 254 -12.96 -22.10 6.52
N ASP A 255 -13.42 -20.91 6.89
CA ASP A 255 -13.21 -19.65 6.16
C ASP A 255 -12.62 -18.56 7.06
N ARG A 256 -11.94 -18.93 8.16
CA ARG A 256 -11.34 -17.97 9.09
C ARG A 256 -9.93 -18.40 9.44
N HIS A 257 -8.96 -17.57 9.10
CA HIS A 257 -7.54 -17.82 9.37
C HIS A 257 -6.87 -16.55 9.91
N VAL A 258 -5.75 -16.70 10.61
CA VAL A 258 -4.92 -15.59 11.09
C VAL A 258 -3.48 -15.90 10.74
N LEU A 259 -2.86 -15.09 9.90
CA LEU A 259 -1.42 -15.16 9.66
C LEU A 259 -0.70 -14.29 10.69
N VAL A 260 0.02 -14.94 11.61
CA VAL A 260 0.85 -14.29 12.62
C VAL A 260 2.26 -14.17 12.06
N ILE A 261 2.82 -12.96 12.03
CA ILE A 261 4.17 -12.69 11.54
C ILE A 261 4.92 -11.94 12.63
N THR A 262 6.10 -12.42 13.00
CA THR A 262 6.95 -11.82 14.03
C THR A 262 8.36 -11.70 13.50
N ALA A 263 8.90 -10.48 13.48
CA ALA A 263 10.25 -10.17 12.99
C ALA A 263 11.10 -9.53 14.10
N HIS A 264 12.42 -9.63 13.98
CA HIS A 264 13.34 -9.04 14.96
C HIS A 264 13.63 -7.58 14.60
N HIS A 265 13.62 -6.69 15.60
CA HIS A 265 13.86 -5.25 15.49
C HIS A 265 15.23 -4.87 14.90
N ILE A 266 16.14 -5.84 14.80
CA ILE A 266 17.46 -5.65 14.18
C ILE A 266 17.35 -5.48 12.64
N ALA A 267 16.23 -5.92 12.07
CA ALA A 267 15.93 -5.89 10.64
C ALA A 267 14.62 -5.17 10.30
N CYS A 268 13.63 -5.13 11.20
CA CYS A 268 12.30 -4.57 10.93
C CYS A 268 11.73 -3.86 12.17
N ASP A 269 11.33 -2.59 12.03
CA ASP A 269 10.65 -1.81 13.09
C ASP A 269 9.16 -1.61 12.78
N GLY A 270 8.42 -0.95 13.69
CA GLY A 270 7.01 -0.64 13.47
C GLY A 270 6.71 0.21 12.21
N TRP A 271 7.67 1.00 11.71
CA TRP A 271 7.53 1.73 10.44
C TRP A 271 7.73 0.80 9.24
N SER A 272 8.69 -0.12 9.33
CA SER A 272 9.01 -1.12 8.32
C SER A 272 7.90 -2.17 8.19
N PHE A 273 7.24 -2.53 9.29
CA PHE A 273 6.00 -3.31 9.24
C PHE A 273 4.88 -2.57 8.51
N ASN A 274 4.76 -1.25 8.67
CA ASN A 274 3.80 -0.48 7.88
C ASN A 274 4.14 -0.49 6.38
N LEU A 275 5.42 -0.55 5.98
CA LEU A 275 5.81 -0.76 4.58
C LEU A 275 5.44 -2.16 4.06
N LEU A 276 5.42 -3.18 4.94
CA LEU A 276 4.87 -4.51 4.63
C LEU A 276 3.31 -4.51 4.62
N ILE A 277 2.66 -3.53 5.24
CA ILE A 277 1.20 -3.36 5.28
C ILE A 277 0.69 -2.39 4.19
N ASP A 278 1.54 -1.48 3.67
CA ASP A 278 1.32 -0.69 2.45
C ASP A 278 1.00 -1.60 1.23
N GLU A 279 1.17 -2.91 1.40
CA GLU A 279 0.54 -3.99 0.64
C GLU A 279 -0.96 -3.82 0.37
N LEU A 280 -1.75 -3.05 1.13
CA LEU A 280 -3.16 -2.80 0.80
C LEU A 280 -3.34 -2.34 -0.66
N ALA A 281 -2.57 -1.32 -1.06
CA ALA A 281 -2.60 -0.81 -2.42
C ALA A 281 -1.90 -1.78 -3.39
N ALA A 282 -0.85 -2.49 -2.98
CA ALA A 282 -0.15 -3.43 -3.84
C ALA A 282 -0.97 -4.70 -4.15
N VAL A 283 -1.66 -5.25 -3.15
CA VAL A 283 -2.59 -6.39 -3.25
C VAL A 283 -3.80 -5.99 -4.07
N ALA A 284 -4.40 -4.82 -3.77
CA ALA A 284 -5.47 -4.28 -4.61
C ALA A 284 -4.97 -4.11 -6.05
N LYS A 285 -3.78 -3.54 -6.27
CA LYS A 285 -3.23 -3.36 -7.62
C LYS A 285 -2.97 -4.69 -8.34
N ARG A 286 -2.44 -5.69 -7.65
CA ARG A 286 -2.16 -7.02 -8.23
C ARG A 286 -3.44 -7.76 -8.62
N LEU A 287 -4.51 -7.59 -7.84
CA LEU A 287 -5.80 -8.27 -8.04
C LEU A 287 -6.82 -7.43 -8.83
N GLU A 288 -6.44 -6.25 -9.33
CA GLU A 288 -7.36 -5.24 -9.89
C GLU A 288 -8.12 -5.67 -11.13
N ASN A 289 -7.79 -6.81 -11.75
CA ASN A 289 -8.52 -7.38 -12.89
C ASN A 289 -9.20 -8.71 -12.57
N GLU A 290 -9.03 -9.23 -11.35
CA GLU A 290 -9.45 -10.59 -11.01
C GLU A 290 -10.58 -10.59 -9.97
N ARG A 291 -10.43 -9.82 -8.89
CA ARG A 291 -11.36 -9.88 -7.75
C ARG A 291 -11.45 -8.55 -6.98
N ALA A 292 -12.63 -8.30 -6.41
CA ALA A 292 -12.77 -7.36 -5.30
C ALA A 292 -11.97 -7.87 -4.08
N VAL A 293 -11.43 -6.95 -3.29
CA VAL A 293 -10.59 -7.29 -2.13
C VAL A 293 -11.17 -6.66 -0.88
N LEU A 294 -11.34 -7.47 0.17
CA LEU A 294 -11.71 -7.05 1.51
C LEU A 294 -10.53 -7.33 2.44
N PHE A 295 -10.12 -6.32 3.20
CA PHE A 295 -9.11 -6.38 4.23
C PHE A 295 -9.83 -6.32 5.58
N PRO A 296 -9.99 -7.45 6.30
CA PRO A 296 -10.83 -7.52 7.51
C PRO A 296 -10.36 -6.61 8.64
N SER A 297 -9.05 -6.35 8.71
CA SER A 297 -8.42 -5.40 9.63
C SER A 297 -7.27 -4.70 8.91
N SER A 298 -7.11 -3.40 9.11
CA SER A 298 -6.04 -2.61 8.47
C SER A 298 -5.21 -1.90 9.54
N GLY A 299 -4.00 -2.42 9.79
CA GLY A 299 -3.10 -1.91 10.82
C GLY A 299 -3.77 -1.90 12.20
N GLN A 300 -3.84 -0.73 12.82
CA GLN A 300 -4.44 -0.52 14.15
C GLN A 300 -5.98 -0.42 14.16
N HIS A 301 -6.63 -0.45 13.00
CA HIS A 301 -8.07 -0.23 12.89
C HIS A 301 -8.85 -1.54 12.75
N SER A 302 -9.96 -1.65 13.50
CA SER A 302 -10.93 -2.74 13.37
C SER A 302 -11.94 -2.54 12.24
N ILE A 303 -11.93 -1.38 11.58
CA ILE A 303 -12.78 -1.09 10.43
C ILE A 303 -12.18 -1.80 9.20
N PRO A 304 -12.89 -2.73 8.56
CA PRO A 304 -12.40 -3.37 7.35
C PRO A 304 -12.29 -2.38 6.19
N VAL A 305 -11.32 -2.60 5.32
CA VAL A 305 -11.11 -1.80 4.10
C VAL A 305 -11.49 -2.63 2.87
N VAL A 306 -12.22 -2.05 1.92
CA VAL A 306 -12.58 -2.71 0.65
C VAL A 306 -12.06 -1.92 -0.53
N ALA A 307 -11.63 -2.61 -1.57
CA ALA A 307 -11.14 -2.04 -2.84
C ALA A 307 -11.50 -2.94 -4.03
N ASN A 308 -11.36 -2.42 -5.24
CA ASN A 308 -11.60 -3.12 -6.52
C ASN A 308 -13.04 -3.61 -6.71
N LEU A 309 -14.02 -2.91 -6.14
CA LEU A 309 -15.42 -3.32 -6.26
C LEU A 309 -15.92 -3.25 -7.72
N PHE A 310 -15.33 -2.35 -8.52
CA PHE A 310 -15.77 -2.04 -9.90
C PHE A 310 -14.65 -2.19 -10.93
N ALA A 311 -13.85 -3.24 -10.77
CA ALA A 311 -12.72 -3.56 -11.64
C ALA A 311 -13.11 -4.12 -13.02
N ASP A 312 -14.37 -4.52 -13.22
CA ASP A 312 -14.86 -5.02 -14.50
C ASP A 312 -16.24 -4.44 -14.87
N ARG A 313 -16.48 -4.26 -16.18
CA ARG A 313 -17.75 -3.73 -16.69
C ARG A 313 -18.93 -4.65 -16.43
N SER A 314 -18.72 -5.97 -16.52
CA SER A 314 -19.76 -6.95 -16.22
C SER A 314 -20.18 -6.84 -14.76
N TRP A 315 -19.24 -6.65 -13.83
CA TRP A 315 -19.56 -6.49 -12.40
C TRP A 315 -20.36 -5.22 -12.14
N ILE A 316 -20.02 -4.13 -12.85
CA ILE A 316 -20.80 -2.89 -12.80
C ILE A 316 -22.22 -3.12 -13.32
N ALA A 317 -22.38 -3.83 -14.45
CA ALA A 317 -23.68 -4.16 -15.01
C ALA A 317 -24.51 -5.06 -14.07
N ASP A 318 -23.88 -6.10 -13.52
CA ASP A 318 -24.47 -7.00 -12.52
C ASP A 318 -24.92 -6.23 -11.27
N SER A 319 -24.14 -5.25 -10.82
CA SER A 319 -24.49 -4.41 -9.67
C SER A 319 -25.73 -3.53 -9.90
N LEU A 320 -26.10 -3.33 -11.17
CA LEU A 320 -27.31 -2.62 -11.58
C LEU A 320 -28.43 -3.58 -12.03
N GLY A 321 -28.16 -4.89 -12.05
CA GLY A 321 -29.09 -5.93 -12.50
C GLY A 321 -29.41 -5.84 -13.99
N VAL A 322 -28.44 -5.47 -14.83
CA VAL A 322 -28.61 -5.39 -16.30
C VAL A 322 -27.51 -6.18 -17.03
N PRO A 323 -27.77 -6.68 -18.25
CA PRO A 323 -26.72 -7.23 -19.10
C PRO A 323 -25.65 -6.17 -19.42
N THR A 324 -24.38 -6.57 -19.54
CA THR A 324 -23.26 -5.67 -19.89
C THR A 324 -23.52 -4.84 -21.14
N ALA A 325 -24.17 -5.42 -22.15
CA ALA A 325 -24.52 -4.73 -23.40
C ALA A 325 -25.54 -3.59 -23.21
N GLU A 326 -26.35 -3.63 -22.15
CA GLU A 326 -27.37 -2.64 -21.86
C GLU A 326 -26.90 -1.56 -20.88
N LEU A 327 -25.68 -1.68 -20.33
CA LEU A 327 -25.16 -0.79 -19.29
C LEU A 327 -25.21 0.69 -19.67
N LEU A 328 -24.76 1.05 -20.88
CA LEU A 328 -24.79 2.44 -21.33
C LEU A 328 -26.23 2.94 -21.52
N SER A 329 -27.11 2.12 -22.11
CA SER A 329 -28.51 2.49 -22.33
C SER A 329 -29.25 2.72 -21.01
N ARG A 330 -29.02 1.87 -20.00
CA ARG A 330 -29.56 2.04 -18.65
C ARG A 330 -29.11 3.35 -18.02
N PHE A 331 -27.85 3.73 -18.21
CA PHE A 331 -27.32 5.00 -17.71
C PHE A 331 -27.92 6.20 -18.46
N GLN A 332 -28.02 6.14 -19.78
CA GLN A 332 -28.67 7.20 -20.58
C GLN A 332 -30.11 7.44 -20.14
N ASP A 333 -30.87 6.37 -19.92
CA ASP A 333 -32.27 6.48 -19.48
C ASP A 333 -32.37 7.08 -18.08
N ALA A 334 -31.47 6.72 -17.16
CA ALA A 334 -31.43 7.30 -15.81
C ALA A 334 -31.09 8.79 -15.81
N VAL A 335 -30.20 9.24 -16.71
CA VAL A 335 -29.87 10.67 -16.88
C VAL A 335 -31.05 11.44 -17.49
N ARG A 336 -31.78 10.86 -18.44
CA ARG A 336 -32.96 11.48 -19.07
C ARG A 336 -34.18 11.53 -18.15
N HIS A 337 -34.31 10.55 -17.26
CA HIS A 337 -35.46 10.40 -16.37
C HIS A 337 -34.99 10.21 -14.91
N PRO A 338 -34.38 11.23 -14.30
CA PRO A 338 -33.94 11.17 -12.91
C PRO A 338 -35.13 10.95 -11.97
N LEU A 339 -34.90 10.22 -10.89
CA LEU A 339 -35.92 9.86 -9.90
C LEU A 339 -35.63 10.56 -8.58
N PRO A 340 -36.45 11.55 -8.14
CA PRO A 340 -36.22 12.29 -6.92
C PRO A 340 -36.01 11.40 -5.70
N TRP A 341 -34.99 11.71 -4.91
CA TRP A 341 -34.72 11.04 -3.63
C TRP A 341 -35.77 11.39 -2.57
N VAL A 342 -35.79 10.64 -1.47
CA VAL A 342 -36.71 10.87 -0.33
C VAL A 342 -35.94 11.12 0.96
N GLU A 343 -36.37 12.11 1.75
CA GLU A 343 -35.76 12.40 3.05
C GLU A 343 -36.30 11.46 4.13
N VAL A 344 -35.40 10.84 4.90
CA VAL A 344 -35.72 10.03 6.08
C VAL A 344 -35.23 10.71 7.36
N LYS A 345 -35.92 10.44 8.49
CA LYS A 345 -35.60 11.06 9.79
C LYS A 345 -34.49 10.34 10.57
N ALA A 346 -34.32 9.06 10.34
CA ALA A 346 -33.34 8.20 11.00
C ALA A 346 -32.67 7.32 9.94
N ALA A 347 -31.37 7.07 10.12
CA ALA A 347 -30.55 6.42 9.12
C ALA A 347 -29.43 5.61 9.79
N PRO A 348 -29.13 4.39 9.31
CA PRO A 348 -28.04 3.56 9.84
C PRO A 348 -26.67 4.25 9.88
N VAL A 349 -26.37 5.12 8.91
CA VAL A 349 -25.10 5.88 8.87
C VAL A 349 -24.93 6.84 10.05
N GLN A 350 -25.98 7.10 10.82
CA GLN A 350 -25.96 7.97 11.99
C GLN A 350 -26.09 7.22 13.32
N ASP A 351 -25.88 5.89 13.32
CA ASP A 351 -25.90 5.05 14.53
C ASP A 351 -24.79 5.44 15.51
N VAL A 352 -23.61 5.80 14.98
CA VAL A 352 -22.47 6.33 15.74
C VAL A 352 -22.19 7.75 15.27
N VAL A 353 -21.99 8.68 16.21
CA VAL A 353 -21.69 10.09 15.94
C VAL A 353 -20.49 10.51 16.78
N LEU A 354 -19.40 10.88 16.10
CA LEU A 354 -18.15 11.32 16.69
C LEU A 354 -18.00 12.83 16.44
N ARG A 355 -17.86 13.61 17.52
CA ARG A 355 -17.71 15.08 17.49
C ARG A 355 -16.28 15.54 17.77
N GLU A 356 -15.54 14.73 18.51
CA GLU A 356 -14.10 14.88 18.67
C GLU A 356 -13.43 14.12 17.52
N VAL A 357 -12.94 14.86 16.52
CA VAL A 357 -12.47 14.30 15.26
C VAL A 357 -10.96 14.11 15.30
N ASP A 358 -10.54 12.89 15.01
CA ASP A 358 -9.16 12.53 14.68
C ASP A 358 -9.22 11.47 13.58
N LEU A 359 -9.13 11.93 12.33
CA LEU A 359 -9.37 11.14 11.13
C LEU A 359 -8.48 9.89 11.07
N LEU A 360 -7.18 10.03 11.31
CA LEU A 360 -6.23 8.91 11.20
C LEU A 360 -6.29 7.96 12.40
N ARG A 361 -6.83 8.42 13.54
CA ARG A 361 -7.12 7.54 14.66
C ARG A 361 -8.44 6.78 14.47
N GLN A 362 -9.43 7.41 13.85
CA GLN A 362 -10.78 6.89 13.76
C GLN A 362 -11.05 6.07 12.51
N LEU A 363 -10.34 6.35 11.40
CA LEU A 363 -10.61 5.75 10.10
C LEU A 363 -9.32 5.16 9.48
N PRO A 364 -9.41 3.99 8.81
CA PRO A 364 -8.27 3.36 8.15
C PRO A 364 -7.98 3.98 6.78
N ILE A 365 -7.56 5.24 6.77
CA ILE A 365 -7.32 5.99 5.53
C ILE A 365 -5.96 5.56 4.97
N PRO A 366 -5.90 4.90 3.79
CA PRO A 366 -4.65 4.39 3.25
C PRO A 366 -3.82 5.50 2.58
N LYS A 367 -2.52 5.23 2.45
CA LYS A 367 -1.64 5.89 1.48
C LYS A 367 -1.48 4.93 0.29
N HIS A 368 -1.72 5.40 -0.95
CA HIS A 368 -1.82 4.50 -2.10
C HIS A 368 -0.50 4.30 -2.83
N ASN A 369 0.18 5.40 -3.18
CA ASN A 369 1.38 5.39 -3.99
C ASN A 369 2.60 5.89 -3.20
N GLU A 370 3.79 5.45 -3.62
CA GLU A 370 5.07 5.72 -2.97
C GLU A 370 5.27 7.21 -2.61
N HIS A 371 5.03 8.10 -3.58
CA HIS A 371 5.25 9.54 -3.43
C HIS A 371 3.99 10.32 -3.06
N ASP A 372 2.90 9.66 -2.65
CA ASP A 372 1.75 10.40 -2.11
C ASP A 372 2.18 11.16 -0.84
N SER A 373 1.75 12.42 -0.73
CA SER A 373 2.12 13.29 0.40
C SER A 373 1.59 12.85 1.77
N GLY A 374 0.69 11.88 1.81
CA GLY A 374 0.08 11.37 3.04
C GLY A 374 -1.08 10.44 2.74
N PRO A 375 -1.91 10.10 3.75
CA PRO A 375 -3.14 9.34 3.56
C PRO A 375 -4.19 10.12 2.75
N TYR A 376 -4.88 9.43 1.85
CA TYR A 376 -5.94 10.01 1.02
C TYR A 376 -7.26 9.25 1.13
N ILE A 377 -8.35 10.00 1.27
CA ILE A 377 -9.70 9.50 1.04
C ILE A 377 -9.99 9.64 -0.46
N THR A 378 -10.20 8.51 -1.14
CA THR A 378 -10.28 8.44 -2.62
C THR A 378 -11.60 7.94 -3.16
N ALA A 379 -12.42 7.28 -2.35
CA ALA A 379 -13.72 6.75 -2.75
C ALA A 379 -14.92 7.54 -2.21
N ALA A 380 -14.68 8.69 -1.57
CA ALA A 380 -15.73 9.48 -0.98
C ALA A 380 -16.50 10.29 -2.03
N LEU A 381 -17.84 10.21 -1.96
CA LEU A 381 -18.70 11.18 -2.60
C LEU A 381 -18.65 12.48 -1.81
N LEU A 382 -18.08 13.53 -2.39
CA LEU A 382 -18.21 14.89 -1.91
C LEU A 382 -19.54 15.45 -2.40
N ILE A 383 -20.49 15.55 -1.45
CA ILE A 383 -21.79 16.21 -1.65
C ILE A 383 -21.66 17.66 -1.18
N ALA A 384 -21.86 18.60 -2.09
CA ALA A 384 -21.85 20.03 -1.82
C ALA A 384 -23.21 20.63 -2.12
N ARG A 385 -23.67 21.53 -1.24
CA ARG A 385 -24.96 22.21 -1.40
C ARG A 385 -24.76 23.59 -2.00
N ASN A 386 -25.45 23.90 -3.10
CA ASN A 386 -25.44 25.23 -3.71
C ASN A 386 -25.93 26.27 -2.66
N PRO A 387 -25.12 27.29 -2.31
CA PRO A 387 -25.48 28.26 -1.28
C PRO A 387 -26.74 29.08 -1.60
N LYS A 388 -27.09 29.22 -2.88
CA LYS A 388 -28.24 30.03 -3.32
C LYS A 388 -29.49 29.20 -3.57
N THR A 389 -29.37 28.10 -4.33
CA THR A 389 -30.54 27.29 -4.73
C THR A 389 -30.85 26.19 -3.72
N GLY A 390 -29.86 25.76 -2.93
CA GLY A 390 -29.98 24.65 -2.01
C GLY A 390 -29.94 23.26 -2.66
N ILE A 391 -29.81 23.19 -3.99
CA ILE A 391 -29.65 21.95 -4.77
C ILE A 391 -28.25 21.38 -4.51
N GLN A 392 -28.13 20.05 -4.49
CA GLN A 392 -26.86 19.39 -4.22
C GLN A 392 -26.15 19.01 -5.51
N ASN A 393 -24.83 18.98 -5.44
CA ASN A 393 -23.96 18.36 -6.44
C ASN A 393 -23.16 17.27 -5.76
N VAL A 394 -22.99 16.14 -6.42
CA VAL A 394 -22.13 15.03 -5.99
C VAL A 394 -20.94 14.90 -6.92
N SER A 395 -19.75 14.75 -6.34
CA SER A 395 -18.53 14.50 -7.09
C SER A 395 -17.59 13.61 -6.28
N ILE A 396 -16.58 13.01 -6.91
CA ILE A 396 -15.47 12.40 -6.19
C ILE A 396 -14.28 13.34 -6.29
N GLN A 397 -13.66 13.65 -5.16
CA GLN A 397 -12.43 14.44 -5.08
C GLN A 397 -11.42 13.66 -4.24
N ARG A 398 -10.14 13.70 -4.64
CA ARG A 398 -9.06 13.23 -3.77
C ARG A 398 -8.96 14.16 -2.56
N CYS A 399 -8.88 13.58 -1.38
CA CYS A 399 -8.93 14.30 -0.11
C CYS A 399 -7.74 13.89 0.76
N GLN A 400 -6.71 14.75 0.82
CA GLN A 400 -5.50 14.51 1.61
C GLN A 400 -5.78 14.83 3.08
N VAL A 401 -5.50 13.90 3.99
CA VAL A 401 -5.56 14.21 5.43
C VAL A 401 -4.34 15.05 5.81
N SER A 402 -4.57 16.30 6.23
CA SER A 402 -3.51 17.25 6.60
C SER A 402 -3.42 17.52 8.11
N GLY A 403 -4.39 17.03 8.88
CA GLY A 403 -4.41 17.09 10.34
C GLY A 403 -5.53 16.22 10.92
N PRO A 404 -5.75 16.22 12.25
CA PRO A 404 -6.79 15.42 12.90
C PRO A 404 -8.19 15.69 12.35
N ASP A 405 -8.49 16.95 12.02
CA ASP A 405 -9.79 17.45 11.56
C ASP A 405 -9.67 18.31 10.27
N ARG A 406 -8.54 18.21 9.56
CA ARG A 406 -8.25 18.97 8.34
C ARG A 406 -7.97 18.08 7.15
N ILE A 407 -8.57 18.45 6.02
CA ILE A 407 -8.43 17.76 4.74
C ILE A 407 -8.12 18.77 3.64
N GLY A 408 -7.03 18.58 2.90
CA GLY A 408 -6.76 19.28 1.65
C GLY A 408 -7.53 18.65 0.49
N VAL A 409 -8.16 19.45 -0.37
CA VAL A 409 -8.98 18.95 -1.48
C VAL A 409 -8.72 19.72 -2.77
N LEU A 410 -8.50 19.00 -3.87
CA LEU A 410 -8.41 19.58 -5.21
C LEU A 410 -9.81 19.79 -5.79
N LEU A 411 -10.21 21.04 -6.05
CA LEU A 411 -11.44 21.34 -6.77
C LEU A 411 -11.17 21.66 -8.25
N LEU A 412 -11.51 20.71 -9.14
CA LEU A 412 -11.48 20.94 -10.58
C LEU A 412 -12.60 21.92 -11.03
N PRO A 413 -12.45 22.63 -12.18
CA PRO A 413 -13.38 23.65 -12.64
C PRO A 413 -14.73 23.08 -13.12
N ARG A 414 -15.52 22.58 -12.17
CA ARG A 414 -16.84 21.96 -12.30
C ARG A 414 -17.79 22.54 -11.24
N HIS A 415 -18.95 21.92 -11.05
CA HIS A 415 -20.02 22.41 -10.17
C HIS A 415 -19.57 22.67 -8.73
N THR A 416 -18.83 21.76 -8.09
CA THR A 416 -18.33 21.96 -6.72
C THR A 416 -17.47 23.22 -6.59
N LEU A 417 -16.55 23.47 -7.55
CA LEU A 417 -15.76 24.71 -7.55
C LEU A 417 -16.64 25.95 -7.80
N HIS A 418 -17.67 25.83 -8.63
CA HIS A 418 -18.64 26.91 -8.85
C HIS A 418 -19.38 27.27 -7.55
N TYR A 419 -19.90 26.28 -6.82
CA TYR A 419 -20.56 26.49 -5.53
C TYR A 419 -19.61 27.06 -4.48
N PHE A 420 -18.38 26.55 -4.44
CA PHE A 420 -17.34 27.07 -3.55
C PHE A 420 -17.03 28.54 -3.82
N ARG A 421 -16.86 28.94 -5.09
CA ARG A 421 -16.62 30.35 -5.45
C ARG A 421 -17.77 31.25 -5.01
N MET A 422 -19.02 30.80 -5.15
CA MET A 422 -20.18 31.54 -4.67
C MET A 422 -20.14 31.77 -3.15
N ALA A 423 -19.77 30.74 -2.37
CA ALA A 423 -19.61 30.84 -0.92
C ALA A 423 -18.42 31.74 -0.54
N GLU A 424 -17.27 31.58 -1.21
CA GLU A 424 -16.04 32.33 -0.94
C GLU A 424 -16.19 33.83 -1.25
N GLU A 425 -16.91 34.17 -2.32
CA GLU A 425 -17.29 35.55 -2.66
C GLU A 425 -18.18 36.17 -1.58
N ALA A 426 -19.09 35.39 -0.99
CA ALA A 426 -19.91 35.79 0.15
C ALA A 426 -19.16 35.83 1.49
N GLY A 427 -17.92 35.33 1.54
CA GLY A 427 -17.14 35.20 2.77
C GLY A 427 -17.63 34.05 3.68
N GLU A 428 -18.40 33.12 3.13
CA GLU A 428 -18.99 31.99 3.85
C GLU A 428 -18.25 30.69 3.52
N ALA A 429 -18.29 29.73 4.44
CA ALA A 429 -17.77 28.38 4.17
C ALA A 429 -18.82 27.56 3.42
N LEU A 430 -18.39 26.76 2.44
CA LEU A 430 -19.29 25.87 1.71
C LEU A 430 -19.54 24.59 2.53
N GLU A 431 -20.77 24.35 2.94
CA GLU A 431 -21.17 23.11 3.62
C GLU A 431 -21.02 21.90 2.68
N ILE A 432 -20.35 20.85 3.18
CA ILE A 432 -20.11 19.61 2.44
C ILE A 432 -20.29 18.38 3.33
N ALA A 433 -20.38 17.21 2.69
CA ALA A 433 -20.20 15.92 3.34
C ALA A 433 -19.38 15.01 2.43
N LEU A 434 -18.44 14.25 2.99
CA LEU A 434 -17.74 13.16 2.30
C LEU A 434 -18.42 11.85 2.70
N VAL A 435 -18.94 11.10 1.74
CA VAL A 435 -19.72 9.87 1.96
C VAL A 435 -18.97 8.66 1.41
N ILE A 436 -18.65 7.70 2.28
CA ILE A 436 -17.84 6.51 1.97
C ILE A 436 -18.69 5.25 2.17
N GLY A 437 -18.48 4.26 1.31
CA GLY A 437 -19.20 2.98 1.35
C GLY A 437 -20.68 3.17 1.00
N VAL A 438 -20.96 3.33 -0.29
CA VAL A 438 -22.31 3.53 -0.82
C VAL A 438 -22.61 2.51 -1.90
N HIS A 439 -23.87 2.42 -2.31
CA HIS A 439 -24.25 1.57 -3.42
C HIS A 439 -23.50 1.98 -4.72
N PRO A 440 -23.05 1.02 -5.55
CA PRO A 440 -22.35 1.27 -6.83
C PRO A 440 -23.03 2.32 -7.72
N ALA A 441 -24.37 2.24 -7.83
CA ALA A 441 -25.19 3.22 -8.55
C ALA A 441 -24.94 4.68 -8.12
N CYS A 442 -24.74 4.94 -6.82
CA CYS A 442 -24.45 6.29 -6.32
C CYS A 442 -23.06 6.78 -6.76
N ILE A 443 -22.07 5.88 -6.78
CA ILE A 443 -20.71 6.18 -7.23
C ILE A 443 -20.70 6.47 -8.72
N LEU A 444 -21.35 5.63 -9.54
CA LEU A 444 -21.47 5.85 -10.98
C LEU A 444 -22.20 7.14 -11.31
N ALA A 445 -23.31 7.42 -10.62
CA ALA A 445 -24.08 8.65 -10.83
C ALA A 445 -23.26 9.91 -10.53
N SER A 446 -22.38 9.89 -9.52
CA SER A 446 -21.48 11.02 -9.20
C SER A 446 -20.50 11.40 -10.31
N GLN A 447 -20.32 10.52 -11.30
CA GLN A 447 -19.44 10.74 -12.45
C GLN A 447 -20.22 11.15 -13.71
N ALA A 448 -21.55 11.26 -13.63
CA ALA A 448 -22.38 11.75 -14.72
C ALA A 448 -21.99 13.19 -15.10
N ILE A 449 -22.01 13.50 -16.40
CA ILE A 449 -21.89 14.89 -16.87
C ILE A 449 -23.30 15.48 -16.88
N ALA A 450 -23.81 15.81 -15.70
CA ALA A 450 -25.12 16.42 -15.53
C ALA A 450 -25.07 17.94 -15.78
N ALA A 451 -26.25 18.56 -15.96
CA ALA A 451 -26.37 20.01 -16.00
C ALA A 451 -26.10 20.61 -14.61
N LEU A 452 -25.76 21.90 -14.57
CA LEU A 452 -25.66 22.62 -13.29
C LEU A 452 -27.00 22.56 -12.57
N ASP A 453 -26.98 22.36 -11.25
CA ASP A 453 -28.18 22.21 -10.41
C ASP A 453 -29.06 20.99 -10.81
N SER A 454 -28.46 19.93 -11.35
CA SER A 454 -29.05 18.58 -11.38
C SER A 454 -28.41 17.71 -10.31
N ASP A 455 -29.21 17.09 -9.45
CA ASP A 455 -28.71 16.28 -8.33
C ASP A 455 -28.43 14.84 -8.81
N GLU A 456 -27.17 14.43 -8.77
CA GLU A 456 -26.74 13.10 -9.21
C GLU A 456 -27.37 11.97 -8.39
N MET A 457 -27.85 12.22 -7.16
CA MET A 457 -28.57 11.18 -6.40
C MET A 457 -29.93 10.83 -6.99
N GLU A 458 -30.52 11.72 -7.79
CA GLU A 458 -31.74 11.38 -8.54
C GLU A 458 -31.43 10.47 -9.73
N ILE A 459 -30.26 10.63 -10.36
CA ILE A 459 -29.75 9.70 -11.38
C ILE A 459 -29.47 8.34 -10.73
N ALA A 460 -28.87 8.33 -9.54
CA ALA A 460 -28.66 7.10 -8.77
C ALA A 460 -30.00 6.38 -8.45
N GLY A 461 -31.04 7.14 -8.09
CA GLY A 461 -32.38 6.59 -7.86
C GLY A 461 -32.98 5.96 -9.12
N ALA A 462 -32.82 6.61 -10.27
CA ALA A 462 -33.27 6.08 -11.55
C ALA A 462 -32.48 4.82 -11.98
N LEU A 463 -31.16 4.80 -11.76
CA LEU A 463 -30.32 3.62 -11.96
C LEU A 463 -30.80 2.43 -11.10
N LEU A 464 -31.19 2.69 -9.85
CA LEU A 464 -31.72 1.69 -8.93
C LEU A 464 -33.17 1.28 -9.21
N GLY A 465 -33.92 2.06 -10.01
CA GLY A 465 -35.35 1.90 -10.20
C GLY A 465 -36.20 2.24 -8.96
N LYS A 466 -35.60 2.90 -7.95
CA LYS A 466 -36.27 3.34 -6.72
C LYS A 466 -35.57 4.58 -6.13
N PRO A 467 -36.29 5.49 -5.46
CA PRO A 467 -35.68 6.66 -4.83
C PRO A 467 -34.55 6.29 -3.87
N VAL A 468 -33.47 7.08 -3.86
CA VAL A 468 -32.45 6.98 -2.81
C VAL A 468 -33.02 7.56 -1.52
N GLU A 469 -32.90 6.84 -0.41
CA GLU A 469 -33.22 7.39 0.91
C GLU A 469 -32.04 8.25 1.38
N MET A 470 -32.33 9.51 1.69
CA MET A 470 -31.33 10.51 2.09
C MET A 470 -31.64 11.01 3.50
N VAL A 471 -30.61 11.27 4.30
CA VAL A 471 -30.74 11.82 5.66
C VAL A 471 -29.96 13.13 5.76
N LYS A 472 -30.49 14.10 6.50
CA LYS A 472 -29.78 15.35 6.78
C LYS A 472 -28.59 15.10 7.70
N CYS A 473 -27.44 15.69 7.38
CA CYS A 473 -26.25 15.75 8.24
C CYS A 473 -26.56 16.33 9.62
N ARG A 474 -25.75 15.95 10.62
CA ARG A 474 -25.87 16.37 12.02
C ARG A 474 -25.32 17.76 12.31
N THR A 475 -24.40 18.27 11.50
CA THR A 475 -23.71 19.55 11.72
C THR A 475 -24.11 20.63 10.71
N ASN A 476 -24.61 20.25 9.53
CA ASN A 476 -24.83 21.18 8.42
C ASN A 476 -26.12 20.88 7.60
N GLY A 477 -26.35 21.64 6.53
CA GLY A 477 -27.54 21.54 5.68
C GLY A 477 -27.53 20.44 4.61
N VAL A 478 -26.46 19.66 4.49
CA VAL A 478 -26.29 18.64 3.44
C VAL A 478 -27.13 17.39 3.74
N ARG A 479 -27.62 16.73 2.69
CA ARG A 479 -28.28 15.42 2.74
C ARG A 479 -27.36 14.37 2.12
N VAL A 480 -27.23 13.24 2.80
CA VAL A 480 -26.37 12.12 2.43
C VAL A 480 -27.18 10.83 2.33
N PRO A 481 -26.77 9.82 1.53
CA PRO A 481 -27.42 8.51 1.49
C PRO A 481 -27.55 7.90 2.90
N ALA A 482 -28.78 7.57 3.30
CA ALA A 482 -29.08 7.06 4.64
C ALA A 482 -28.37 5.73 4.95
N HIS A 483 -28.10 4.96 3.89
CA HIS A 483 -27.47 3.64 3.94
C HIS A 483 -25.97 3.68 3.63
N ALA A 484 -25.32 4.83 3.65
CA ALA A 484 -23.86 4.86 3.57
C ALA A 484 -23.20 4.17 4.79
N GLU A 485 -21.93 3.80 4.64
CA GLU A 485 -21.14 3.20 5.73
C GLU A 485 -20.61 4.30 6.66
N ILE A 486 -19.98 5.34 6.10
CA ILE A 486 -19.31 6.42 6.82
C ILE A 486 -19.63 7.76 6.14
N VAL A 487 -19.86 8.80 6.94
CA VAL A 487 -20.01 10.19 6.50
C VAL A 487 -19.09 11.07 7.33
N ILE A 488 -18.31 11.92 6.67
CA ILE A 488 -17.48 12.95 7.28
C ILE A 488 -18.12 14.29 6.94
N GLU A 489 -18.68 14.95 7.96
CA GLU A 489 -19.41 16.20 7.81
C GLU A 489 -18.46 17.38 8.04
N GLY A 490 -18.56 18.41 7.20
CA GLY A 490 -17.67 19.56 7.32
C GLY A 490 -18.00 20.72 6.39
N ARG A 491 -17.00 21.56 6.17
CA ARG A 491 -17.12 22.75 5.32
C ARG A 491 -15.79 23.12 4.68
N ILE A 492 -15.85 23.58 3.43
CA ILE A 492 -14.69 24.14 2.74
C ILE A 492 -14.51 25.59 3.18
N LEU A 493 -13.36 25.91 3.75
CA LEU A 493 -13.08 27.22 4.32
C LEU A 493 -12.85 28.28 3.23
N PRO A 494 -13.45 29.48 3.35
CA PRO A 494 -13.24 30.54 2.38
C PRO A 494 -11.83 31.13 2.53
N ARG A 495 -11.13 31.37 1.42
CA ARG A 495 -9.83 32.04 1.36
C ARG A 495 -8.70 31.36 2.13
N VAL A 496 -8.89 30.11 2.55
CA VAL A 496 -7.84 29.27 3.13
C VAL A 496 -7.32 28.37 2.03
N ARG A 497 -6.00 28.31 1.88
CA ARG A 497 -5.31 27.37 1.02
C ARG A 497 -4.11 26.78 1.74
N GLU A 498 -3.91 25.48 1.59
CA GLU A 498 -2.80 24.75 2.20
C GLU A 498 -2.14 23.81 1.18
N PRO A 499 -0.86 23.46 1.36
CA PRO A 499 -0.18 22.56 0.44
C PRO A 499 -0.82 21.16 0.41
N GLU A 500 -1.32 20.76 -0.76
CA GLU A 500 -1.88 19.43 -1.06
C GLU A 500 -1.11 18.79 -2.22
N GLY A 501 -0.95 17.46 -2.18
CA GLY A 501 -0.15 16.72 -3.15
C GLY A 501 1.36 16.69 -2.83
N PRO A 502 2.18 15.96 -3.61
CA PRO A 502 1.76 15.22 -4.81
C PRO A 502 0.88 14.00 -4.52
N PHE A 503 0.19 13.53 -5.55
CA PHE A 503 -0.73 12.38 -5.50
C PHE A 503 -0.73 11.63 -6.84
N GLY A 504 -0.73 10.30 -6.81
CA GLY A 504 -0.83 9.45 -7.99
C GLY A 504 -2.20 9.56 -8.68
N GLU A 505 -2.23 10.11 -9.89
CA GLU A 505 -3.46 10.44 -10.60
C GLU A 505 -3.88 9.40 -11.64
N PHE A 506 -5.11 9.53 -12.17
CA PHE A 506 -5.63 8.62 -13.20
C PHE A 506 -4.75 8.43 -14.47
N PRO A 507 -3.96 9.42 -14.95
CA PRO A 507 -3.09 9.19 -16.10
C PRO A 507 -1.81 8.44 -15.73
N GLN A 508 -1.73 7.90 -14.51
CA GLN A 508 -0.60 7.12 -13.98
C GLN A 508 0.67 7.96 -13.78
N TYR A 509 0.48 9.26 -13.52
CA TYR A 509 1.54 10.21 -13.16
C TYR A 509 1.17 10.92 -11.86
N TYR A 510 2.16 11.47 -11.17
CA TYR A 510 1.93 12.27 -9.98
C TYR A 510 1.43 13.67 -10.35
N GLY A 511 0.27 14.05 -9.82
CA GLY A 511 -0.17 15.44 -9.81
C GLY A 511 0.75 16.26 -8.90
N PRO A 512 1.17 17.47 -9.31
CA PRO A 512 2.12 18.27 -8.53
C PRO A 512 1.48 18.78 -7.24
N ARG A 513 2.33 19.04 -6.24
CA ARG A 513 1.94 19.77 -5.03
C ARG A 513 1.54 21.19 -5.36
N ALA A 514 0.45 21.67 -4.77
CA ALA A 514 0.01 23.05 -4.88
C ALA A 514 -0.83 23.46 -3.67
N ASP A 515 -1.00 24.76 -3.46
CA ASP A 515 -1.91 25.26 -2.42
C ASP A 515 -3.37 25.07 -2.87
N ARG A 516 -4.14 24.29 -2.11
CA ARG A 516 -5.51 23.87 -2.43
C ARG A 516 -6.49 24.19 -1.31
N GLU A 517 -7.77 24.11 -1.65
CA GLU A 517 -8.89 24.33 -0.74
C GLU A 517 -8.82 23.38 0.48
N VAL A 518 -9.27 23.87 1.63
CA VAL A 518 -9.19 23.14 2.91
C VAL A 518 -10.61 22.88 3.43
N ILE A 519 -10.90 21.62 3.69
CA ILE A 519 -12.07 21.16 4.43
C ILE A 519 -11.72 21.15 5.93
N GLN A 520 -12.54 21.84 6.70
CA GLN A 520 -12.62 21.69 8.16
C GLN A 520 -13.70 20.65 8.46
N VAL A 521 -13.33 19.59 9.20
CA VAL A 521 -14.24 18.53 9.60
C VAL A 521 -14.91 18.90 10.93
N ASP A 522 -16.22 18.72 11.01
CA ASP A 522 -17.03 19.04 12.19
C ASP A 522 -17.56 17.77 12.90
N ALA A 523 -17.75 16.65 12.19
CA ALA A 523 -18.15 15.37 12.76
C ALA A 523 -17.88 14.18 11.83
N ILE A 524 -17.79 12.98 12.39
CA ILE A 524 -17.87 11.71 11.66
C ILE A 524 -19.13 10.98 12.12
N THR A 525 -19.97 10.52 11.19
CA THR A 525 -21.08 9.61 11.50
C THR A 525 -20.92 8.32 10.73
N HIS A 526 -21.15 7.17 11.38
CA HIS A 526 -21.05 5.89 10.68
C HIS A 526 -22.00 4.84 11.28
N ARG A 527 -22.19 3.74 10.52
CA ARG A 527 -22.84 2.52 11.03
C ARG A 527 -22.04 1.90 12.16
N LYS A 528 -22.63 1.06 13.00
CA LYS A 528 -21.91 0.41 14.13
C LYS A 528 -20.64 -0.35 13.71
N ASN A 529 -20.71 -1.08 12.59
CA ASN A 529 -19.60 -1.86 12.04
C ASN A 529 -19.38 -1.42 10.58
N PRO A 530 -18.76 -0.24 10.36
CA PRO A 530 -18.67 0.32 9.03
C PRO A 530 -17.62 -0.42 8.19
N ILE A 531 -17.74 -0.33 6.87
CA ILE A 531 -16.71 -0.73 5.90
C ILE A 531 -16.13 0.53 5.25
N PHE A 532 -14.81 0.65 5.22
CA PHE A 532 -14.12 1.75 4.55
C PHE A 532 -13.81 1.37 3.09
N HIS A 533 -14.48 2.00 2.13
CA HIS A 533 -14.17 1.82 0.70
C HIS A 533 -13.05 2.76 0.28
N THR A 534 -12.06 2.22 -0.43
CA THR A 534 -10.96 2.99 -1.04
C THR A 534 -10.79 2.61 -2.51
N ILE A 535 -10.32 3.58 -3.30
CA ILE A 535 -10.01 3.39 -4.72
C ILE A 535 -8.55 3.78 -4.93
N VAL A 536 -7.77 2.89 -5.55
CA VAL A 536 -6.36 3.17 -5.88
C VAL A 536 -6.29 4.14 -7.06
N GLY A 537 -5.59 5.26 -6.88
CA GLY A 537 -5.37 6.25 -7.95
C GLY A 537 -4.68 5.63 -9.18
N GLY A 538 -5.28 5.74 -10.37
CA GLY A 538 -4.75 5.13 -11.59
C GLY A 538 -5.01 3.62 -11.73
N GLY A 539 -5.65 2.98 -10.74
CA GLY A 539 -6.13 1.60 -10.82
C GLY A 539 -7.38 1.44 -11.68
N VAL A 540 -7.70 0.20 -12.07
CA VAL A 540 -8.79 -0.10 -13.01
C VAL A 540 -10.15 0.39 -12.54
N GLU A 541 -10.48 0.22 -11.26
CA GLU A 541 -11.71 0.72 -10.65
C GLU A 541 -11.88 2.24 -10.87
N HIS A 542 -10.81 3.02 -10.64
CA HIS A 542 -10.81 4.47 -10.88
C HIS A 542 -11.11 4.78 -12.36
N LEU A 543 -10.46 4.07 -13.29
CA LEU A 543 -10.63 4.31 -14.72
C LEU A 543 -12.06 3.99 -15.19
N LEU A 544 -12.61 2.84 -14.80
CA LEU A 544 -13.94 2.41 -15.24
C LEU A 544 -15.07 3.26 -14.64
N LEU A 545 -14.94 3.63 -13.35
CA LEU A 545 -15.91 4.51 -12.69
C LEU A 545 -16.03 5.86 -13.40
N GLY A 546 -14.91 6.41 -13.88
CA GLY A 546 -14.92 7.63 -14.70
C GLY A 546 -15.36 7.38 -16.15
N GLY A 547 -15.00 6.23 -16.73
CA GLY A 547 -15.21 5.90 -18.13
C GLY A 547 -16.67 5.70 -18.50
N ILE A 548 -17.38 4.83 -17.79
CA ILE A 548 -18.73 4.37 -18.18
C ILE A 548 -19.77 5.50 -18.19
N PRO A 549 -19.91 6.31 -17.12
CA PRO A 549 -20.84 7.45 -17.12
C PRO A 549 -20.51 8.48 -18.20
N ARG A 550 -19.21 8.67 -18.49
CA ARG A 550 -18.75 9.59 -19.54
C ARG A 550 -19.05 9.06 -20.93
N GLU A 551 -18.91 7.76 -21.17
CA GLU A 551 -19.35 7.11 -22.41
C GLU A 551 -20.84 7.27 -22.64
N ALA A 552 -21.67 6.97 -21.63
CA ALA A 552 -23.12 7.11 -21.75
C ALA A 552 -23.51 8.55 -22.11
N THR A 553 -22.86 9.54 -21.48
CA THR A 553 -23.12 10.95 -21.75
C THR A 553 -22.60 11.38 -23.13
N LEU A 554 -21.40 10.93 -23.53
CA LEU A 554 -20.84 11.21 -24.86
C LEU A 554 -21.68 10.57 -25.97
N LEU A 555 -22.16 9.35 -25.75
CA LEU A 555 -23.04 8.64 -26.67
C LEU A 555 -24.34 9.43 -26.88
N ASP A 556 -24.98 9.88 -25.80
CA ASP A 556 -26.19 10.70 -25.88
C ASP A 556 -25.92 12.03 -26.61
N HIS A 557 -24.82 12.71 -26.28
CA HIS A 557 -24.40 13.95 -26.95
C HIS A 557 -24.22 13.77 -28.46
N LEU A 558 -23.52 12.72 -28.86
CA LEU A 558 -23.25 12.43 -30.28
C LEU A 558 -24.52 12.01 -31.02
N GLN A 559 -25.34 11.12 -30.42
CA GLN A 559 -26.58 10.61 -31.03
C GLN A 559 -27.60 11.71 -31.32
N ARG A 560 -27.64 12.77 -30.51
CA ARG A 560 -28.51 13.94 -30.76
C ARG A 560 -28.26 14.59 -32.12
N SER A 561 -27.00 14.61 -32.58
CA SER A 561 -26.61 15.23 -33.86
C SER A 561 -26.34 14.21 -34.96
N PHE A 562 -25.98 12.98 -34.59
CA PHE A 562 -25.52 11.93 -35.50
C PHE A 562 -26.26 10.61 -35.22
N PRO A 563 -27.45 10.39 -35.81
CA PRO A 563 -28.25 9.19 -35.61
C PRO A 563 -27.57 7.88 -36.06
N SER A 564 -26.48 7.97 -36.82
CA SER A 564 -25.63 6.85 -37.25
C SER A 564 -24.76 6.29 -36.11
N VAL A 565 -24.53 7.04 -35.04
CA VAL A 565 -23.71 6.60 -33.91
C VAL A 565 -24.44 5.53 -33.11
N ARG A 566 -23.82 4.36 -32.99
CA ARG A 566 -24.40 3.19 -32.31
C ARG A 566 -23.80 2.96 -30.95
N ASP A 567 -22.50 3.16 -30.80
CA ASP A 567 -21.80 2.88 -29.55
C ASP A 567 -20.50 3.70 -29.44
N VAL A 568 -19.98 3.84 -28.22
CA VAL A 568 -18.71 4.50 -27.94
C VAL A 568 -17.90 3.76 -26.87
N ARG A 569 -16.58 3.94 -26.90
CA ARG A 569 -15.69 3.38 -25.89
C ARG A 569 -14.54 4.30 -25.56
N LEU A 570 -14.40 4.66 -24.29
CA LEU A 570 -13.16 5.23 -23.78
C LEU A 570 -12.19 4.07 -23.51
N THR A 571 -11.09 4.03 -24.23
CA THR A 571 -10.18 2.88 -24.20
C THR A 571 -9.36 2.84 -22.91
N ARG A 572 -8.94 1.65 -22.47
CA ARG A 572 -8.09 1.48 -21.28
C ARG A 572 -6.73 2.13 -21.50
N GLY A 573 -6.14 1.96 -22.68
CA GLY A 573 -4.88 2.64 -23.06
C GLY A 573 -4.99 4.17 -23.05
N GLY A 574 -6.16 4.71 -23.38
CA GLY A 574 -6.49 6.13 -23.23
C GLY A 574 -6.93 6.52 -21.82
N THR A 575 -6.61 5.71 -20.81
CA THR A 575 -6.95 5.88 -19.38
C THR A 575 -8.44 6.10 -19.11
N CYS A 576 -9.29 5.46 -19.94
CA CYS A 576 -10.75 5.62 -19.93
C CYS A 576 -11.19 7.09 -19.95
N ARG A 577 -10.40 7.97 -20.59
CA ARG A 577 -10.68 9.41 -20.60
C ARG A 577 -10.20 10.14 -21.85
N TYR A 578 -8.98 9.87 -22.31
CA TYR A 578 -8.34 10.64 -23.38
C TYR A 578 -8.64 10.12 -24.79
N HIS A 579 -8.83 8.81 -24.96
CA HIS A 579 -9.07 8.21 -26.28
C HIS A 579 -10.47 7.64 -26.36
N LEU A 580 -11.21 8.03 -27.40
CA LEU A 580 -12.57 7.58 -27.67
C LEU A 580 -12.64 6.82 -28.99
N ALA A 581 -13.13 5.59 -28.99
CA ALA A 581 -13.62 4.92 -30.19
C ALA A 581 -15.12 5.17 -30.35
N VAL A 582 -15.56 5.44 -31.58
CA VAL A 582 -16.97 5.66 -31.93
C VAL A 582 -17.36 4.70 -33.03
N LYS A 583 -18.34 3.83 -32.75
CA LYS A 583 -18.88 2.87 -33.70
C LYS A 583 -20.10 3.44 -34.41
N ILE A 584 -20.08 3.41 -35.73
CA ILE A 584 -21.14 4.01 -36.55
C ILE A 584 -21.69 3.05 -37.60
N GLU A 585 -22.96 3.24 -37.91
CA GLU A 585 -23.58 2.79 -39.14
C GLU A 585 -23.48 3.92 -40.17
N LYS A 586 -22.33 3.99 -40.84
CA LYS A 586 -21.98 5.11 -41.74
C LYS A 586 -23.06 5.32 -42.80
N ALA A 587 -23.64 6.52 -42.84
CA ALA A 587 -24.67 6.87 -43.81
C ALA A 587 -24.17 7.84 -44.88
N SER A 588 -23.10 8.60 -44.60
CA SER A 588 -22.58 9.62 -45.53
C SER A 588 -21.05 9.73 -45.49
N HIS A 589 -20.45 10.07 -46.63
CA HIS A 589 -19.03 10.45 -46.66
C HIS A 589 -18.81 11.74 -45.86
N GLY A 590 -17.70 11.82 -45.13
CA GLY A 590 -17.35 12.98 -44.30
C GLY A 590 -18.05 13.04 -42.93
N GLU A 591 -19.14 12.31 -42.73
CA GLU A 591 -19.83 12.20 -41.43
C GLU A 591 -18.89 11.79 -40.27
N PRO A 592 -17.96 10.82 -40.43
CA PRO A 592 -16.99 10.48 -39.37
C PRO A 592 -16.18 11.68 -38.87
N LYS A 593 -15.80 12.62 -39.76
CA LYS A 593 -15.06 13.82 -39.38
C LYS A 593 -15.92 14.80 -38.58
N ASN A 594 -17.20 14.90 -38.90
CA ASN A 594 -18.15 15.70 -38.12
C ASN A 594 -18.35 15.10 -36.72
N ILE A 595 -18.44 13.77 -36.63
CA ILE A 595 -18.52 13.04 -35.36
C ILE A 595 -17.27 13.28 -34.51
N ILE A 596 -16.07 13.22 -35.11
CA ILE A 596 -14.80 13.56 -34.44
C ILE A 596 -14.85 14.97 -33.82
N MET A 597 -15.26 15.97 -34.60
CA MET A 597 -15.38 17.35 -34.10
C MET A 597 -16.46 17.48 -33.02
N GLY A 598 -17.59 16.78 -33.18
CA GLY A 598 -18.65 16.72 -32.20
C GLY A 598 -18.21 16.10 -30.87
N ALA A 599 -17.36 15.07 -30.92
CA ALA A 599 -16.77 14.44 -29.75
C ALA A 599 -15.81 15.41 -29.03
N PHE A 600 -14.90 16.07 -29.75
CA PHE A 600 -14.02 17.09 -29.15
C PHE A 600 -14.80 18.25 -28.52
N GLY A 601 -15.91 18.66 -29.12
CA GLY A 601 -16.82 19.65 -28.56
C GLY A 601 -17.63 19.13 -27.36
N GLY A 602 -17.85 17.81 -27.27
CA GLY A 602 -18.60 17.17 -26.19
C GLY A 602 -17.82 17.05 -24.89
N HIS A 603 -16.50 16.87 -24.94
CA HIS A 603 -15.69 16.81 -23.73
C HIS A 603 -14.23 17.23 -23.95
N TYR A 604 -13.75 18.20 -23.17
CA TYR A 604 -12.42 18.80 -23.36
C TYR A 604 -11.26 17.83 -23.08
N ASP A 605 -11.43 16.83 -22.21
CA ASP A 605 -10.35 15.86 -21.94
C ASP A 605 -10.04 14.94 -23.14
N LEU A 606 -10.96 14.80 -24.11
CA LEU A 606 -10.72 13.95 -25.28
C LEU A 606 -9.55 14.48 -26.10
N LYS A 607 -8.54 13.65 -26.26
CA LYS A 607 -7.31 13.93 -27.02
C LYS A 607 -7.30 13.21 -28.36
N GLN A 608 -7.81 11.97 -28.39
CA GLN A 608 -7.90 11.18 -29.61
C GLN A 608 -9.32 10.64 -29.82
N VAL A 609 -9.82 10.70 -31.05
CA VAL A 609 -11.10 10.07 -31.44
C VAL A 609 -10.87 9.19 -32.66
N VAL A 610 -11.31 7.94 -32.62
CA VAL A 610 -11.27 6.99 -33.74
C VAL A 610 -12.70 6.61 -34.10
N VAL A 611 -13.08 6.77 -35.35
CA VAL A 611 -14.41 6.37 -35.82
C VAL A 611 -14.27 5.09 -36.65
N VAL A 612 -15.08 4.08 -36.33
CA VAL A 612 -15.01 2.74 -36.93
C VAL A 612 -16.39 2.22 -37.36
N ASP A 613 -16.39 1.24 -38.26
CA ASP A 613 -17.61 0.58 -38.73
C ASP A 613 -18.19 -0.44 -37.71
N MET A 614 -19.40 -0.92 -37.99
CA MET A 614 -20.12 -1.90 -37.17
C MET A 614 -19.41 -3.25 -36.98
N ASP A 615 -18.52 -3.64 -37.88
CA ASP A 615 -17.79 -4.93 -37.85
C ASP A 615 -16.49 -4.89 -37.02
N VAL A 616 -16.23 -3.75 -36.35
CA VAL A 616 -15.11 -3.57 -35.42
C VAL A 616 -15.62 -3.69 -33.99
N ASN A 617 -15.04 -4.59 -33.20
CA ASN A 617 -15.31 -4.66 -31.77
C ASN A 617 -14.55 -3.55 -31.03
N ILE A 618 -15.26 -2.52 -30.57
CA ILE A 618 -14.64 -1.39 -29.86
C ILE A 618 -14.30 -1.70 -28.40
N ASP A 619 -14.68 -2.88 -27.89
CA ASP A 619 -14.22 -3.39 -26.59
C ASP A 619 -12.79 -3.96 -26.66
N ASP A 620 -12.30 -4.28 -27.85
CA ASP A 620 -10.95 -4.80 -28.11
C ASP A 620 -10.08 -3.71 -28.77
N GLU A 621 -9.06 -3.27 -28.04
CA GLU A 621 -8.11 -2.26 -28.53
C GLU A 621 -7.34 -2.72 -29.78
N SER A 622 -7.11 -4.03 -29.91
CA SER A 622 -6.44 -4.63 -31.07
C SER A 622 -7.31 -4.53 -32.33
N GLU A 623 -8.64 -4.63 -32.19
CA GLU A 623 -9.56 -4.46 -33.31
C GLU A 623 -9.67 -3.00 -33.75
N ILE A 624 -9.60 -2.05 -32.81
CA ILE A 624 -9.52 -0.61 -33.12
C ILE A 624 -8.22 -0.33 -33.89
N GLU A 625 -7.09 -0.85 -33.42
CA GLU A 625 -5.80 -0.71 -34.10
C GLU A 625 -5.83 -1.35 -35.50
N TRP A 626 -6.40 -2.55 -35.64
CA TRP A 626 -6.58 -3.20 -36.94
C TRP A 626 -7.39 -2.34 -37.92
N ALA A 627 -8.47 -1.72 -37.46
CA ALA A 627 -9.26 -0.82 -38.30
C ALA A 627 -8.42 0.38 -38.77
N ILE A 628 -7.63 0.99 -37.89
CA ILE A 628 -6.69 2.05 -38.26
C ILE A 628 -5.67 1.52 -39.29
N ALA A 629 -5.04 0.38 -39.03
CA ALA A 629 -4.00 -0.16 -39.89
C ALA A 629 -4.48 -0.45 -41.33
N THR A 630 -5.76 -0.79 -41.50
CA THR A 630 -6.28 -1.31 -42.77
C THR A 630 -7.30 -0.40 -43.47
N ARG A 631 -7.87 0.59 -42.78
CA ARG A 631 -8.94 1.46 -43.31
C ARG A 631 -8.61 2.96 -43.29
N PHE A 632 -7.52 3.37 -42.67
CA PHE A 632 -7.13 4.78 -42.54
C PHE A 632 -5.99 5.14 -43.51
N GLN A 633 -6.10 6.31 -44.15
CA GLN A 633 -5.02 6.96 -44.89
C GLN A 633 -4.81 8.39 -44.38
N ALA A 634 -3.63 8.66 -43.84
CA ALA A 634 -3.37 9.85 -43.04
C ALA A 634 -3.56 11.19 -43.79
N ASP A 635 -3.32 11.23 -45.10
CA ASP A 635 -3.47 12.42 -45.93
C ASP A 635 -4.94 12.87 -46.09
N ARG A 636 -5.88 11.93 -45.97
CA ARG A 636 -7.31 12.18 -46.19
C ARG A 636 -8.20 11.91 -44.99
N ASP A 637 -7.82 11.03 -44.08
CA ASP A 637 -8.69 10.53 -43.00
C ASP A 637 -8.34 11.11 -41.63
N LEU A 638 -7.26 11.88 -41.54
CA LEU A 638 -6.79 12.56 -40.33
C LEU A 638 -7.48 13.91 -40.09
N VAL A 639 -7.78 14.20 -38.83
CA VAL A 639 -8.21 15.52 -38.35
C VAL A 639 -7.29 15.96 -37.22
N ILE A 640 -6.74 17.17 -37.30
CA ILE A 640 -5.91 17.76 -36.22
C ILE A 640 -6.52 19.10 -35.78
N VAL A 641 -6.66 19.28 -34.47
CA VAL A 641 -7.01 20.58 -33.86
C VAL A 641 -5.92 20.98 -32.88
N SER A 642 -5.10 21.95 -33.27
CA SER A 642 -3.99 22.45 -32.44
C SER A 642 -4.47 23.49 -31.43
N GLY A 643 -3.83 23.53 -30.25
CA GLY A 643 -4.05 24.59 -29.26
C GLY A 643 -5.43 24.56 -28.59
N ALA A 644 -6.11 23.42 -28.60
CA ALA A 644 -7.40 23.26 -27.95
C ALA A 644 -7.22 23.01 -26.44
N GLN A 645 -8.29 23.20 -25.67
CA GLN A 645 -8.29 22.84 -24.26
C GLN A 645 -8.26 21.31 -24.11
N GLY A 646 -7.39 20.83 -23.22
CA GLY A 646 -7.21 19.45 -22.80
C GLY A 646 -7.12 19.33 -21.28
N SER A 647 -6.45 18.27 -20.81
CA SER A 647 -6.28 17.98 -19.39
C SER A 647 -4.98 18.58 -18.85
N LYS A 648 -5.04 19.23 -17.69
CA LYS A 648 -3.82 19.66 -16.95
C LYS A 648 -3.02 18.51 -16.36
N LEU A 649 -3.62 17.32 -16.27
CA LEU A 649 -2.98 16.11 -15.77
C LEU A 649 -2.34 15.29 -16.90
N ASP A 650 -2.51 15.68 -18.17
CA ASP A 650 -1.71 15.16 -19.28
C ASP A 650 -0.34 15.86 -19.27
N PRO A 651 0.77 15.15 -18.96
CA PRO A 651 2.09 15.77 -18.87
C PRO A 651 2.64 16.24 -20.22
N SER A 652 2.08 15.77 -21.34
CA SER A 652 2.45 16.26 -22.67
C SER A 652 1.75 17.57 -23.06
N SER A 653 0.74 17.99 -22.29
CA SER A 653 0.04 19.25 -22.50
C SER A 653 0.86 20.45 -22.03
N HIS A 654 0.61 21.61 -22.62
CA HIS A 654 1.15 22.87 -22.13
C HIS A 654 0.13 23.52 -21.18
N ASN A 655 0.21 23.21 -19.88
CA ASN A 655 -0.72 23.69 -18.84
C ASN A 655 -2.20 23.41 -19.18
N GLY A 656 -2.48 22.20 -19.70
CA GLY A 656 -3.80 21.79 -20.13
C GLY A 656 -4.21 22.28 -21.52
N VAL A 657 -3.33 22.93 -22.28
CA VAL A 657 -3.53 23.15 -23.71
C VAL A 657 -2.89 22.00 -24.48
N SER A 658 -3.63 21.39 -25.40
CA SER A 658 -3.21 20.17 -26.11
C SER A 658 -3.63 20.17 -27.58
N ALA A 659 -2.90 19.43 -28.39
CA ALA A 659 -3.34 19.08 -29.74
C ALA A 659 -4.28 17.88 -29.68
N LYS A 660 -5.34 17.90 -30.49
CA LYS A 660 -6.32 16.82 -30.61
C LYS A 660 -6.21 16.14 -31.96
N MET A 661 -6.38 14.83 -31.99
CA MET A 661 -6.22 13.98 -33.18
C MET A 661 -7.45 13.10 -33.43
N GLY A 662 -8.04 13.20 -34.61
CA GLY A 662 -9.16 12.37 -35.05
C GLY A 662 -8.76 11.46 -36.21
N LEU A 663 -9.21 10.21 -36.18
CA LEU A 663 -8.97 9.21 -37.22
C LEU A 663 -10.29 8.66 -37.75
N ASP A 664 -10.57 8.89 -39.02
CA ASP A 664 -11.63 8.18 -39.74
C ASP A 664 -11.09 6.81 -40.20
N ALA A 665 -11.36 5.76 -39.44
CA ALA A 665 -10.98 4.38 -39.76
C ALA A 665 -12.17 3.58 -40.33
N THR A 666 -13.11 4.27 -40.99
CA THR A 666 -14.27 3.64 -41.61
C THR A 666 -14.03 3.34 -43.08
N LYS A 667 -14.61 2.25 -43.58
CA LYS A 667 -14.55 1.93 -45.02
C LYS A 667 -15.27 2.99 -45.88
N PRO A 668 -14.87 3.20 -47.14
CA PRO A 668 -15.66 4.02 -48.06
C PRO A 668 -17.02 3.38 -48.35
N LEU A 669 -18.08 4.18 -48.51
CA LEU A 669 -19.45 3.69 -48.75
C LEU A 669 -19.59 2.95 -50.09
N SER A 670 -18.90 3.42 -51.13
CA SER A 670 -18.91 2.83 -52.46
C SER A 670 -17.64 2.00 -52.69
N THR A 671 -17.66 0.75 -52.23
CA THR A 671 -16.58 -0.24 -52.42
C THR A 671 -17.14 -1.54 -52.95
N GLU A 672 -16.30 -2.33 -53.63
CA GLU A 672 -16.69 -3.67 -54.06
C GLU A 672 -16.98 -4.54 -52.82
N PRO A 673 -18.04 -5.36 -52.80
CA PRO A 673 -18.48 -6.05 -51.57
C PRO A 673 -17.42 -6.88 -50.85
N MET A 674 -16.40 -7.36 -51.56
CA MET A 674 -15.32 -8.19 -51.03
C MET A 674 -14.08 -7.41 -50.58
N GLU A 675 -13.91 -6.16 -51.03
CA GLU A 675 -12.68 -5.39 -50.85
C GLU A 675 -12.33 -5.17 -49.37
N PHE A 676 -13.34 -4.82 -48.57
CA PHE A 676 -13.22 -4.62 -47.12
C PHE A 676 -13.92 -5.71 -46.30
N LYS A 677 -14.28 -6.84 -46.92
CA LYS A 677 -14.95 -7.94 -46.23
C LYS A 677 -13.95 -8.65 -45.33
N ARG A 678 -14.15 -8.54 -44.01
CA ARG A 678 -13.36 -9.28 -43.03
C ARG A 678 -13.48 -10.78 -43.26
N ILE A 679 -12.35 -11.47 -43.28
CA ILE A 679 -12.32 -12.93 -43.37
C ILE A 679 -12.99 -13.54 -42.12
N HIS A 680 -13.72 -14.63 -42.30
CA HIS A 680 -14.42 -15.33 -41.23
C HIS A 680 -14.30 -16.84 -41.45
N VAL A 681 -13.97 -17.56 -40.37
CA VAL A 681 -13.90 -19.03 -40.40
C VAL A 681 -15.30 -19.57 -40.14
N LYS A 682 -15.88 -20.21 -41.15
CA LYS A 682 -17.26 -20.72 -41.09
C LYS A 682 -17.46 -21.63 -39.88
N GLY A 683 -18.41 -21.25 -39.02
CA GLY A 683 -18.86 -22.06 -37.89
C GLY A 683 -18.02 -21.94 -36.62
N VAL A 684 -17.06 -21.01 -36.56
CA VAL A 684 -16.23 -20.78 -35.36
C VAL A 684 -17.07 -20.51 -34.11
N GLU A 685 -18.15 -19.74 -34.25
CA GLU A 685 -19.13 -19.46 -33.19
C GLU A 685 -19.94 -20.69 -32.69
N ASN A 686 -19.91 -21.81 -33.42
CA ASN A 686 -20.64 -23.04 -33.04
C ASN A 686 -19.72 -24.11 -32.44
N VAL A 687 -18.42 -23.84 -32.30
CA VAL A 687 -17.46 -24.79 -31.72
C VAL A 687 -17.47 -24.66 -30.20
N ASP A 688 -17.80 -25.75 -29.52
CA ASP A 688 -17.59 -25.89 -28.09
C ASP A 688 -16.11 -26.23 -27.85
N LEU A 689 -15.36 -25.27 -27.31
CA LEU A 689 -13.92 -25.43 -27.06
C LEU A 689 -13.64 -26.44 -25.95
N ASP A 690 -14.51 -26.55 -24.95
CA ASP A 690 -14.36 -27.51 -23.85
C ASP A 690 -14.57 -28.94 -24.37
N GLN A 691 -15.43 -29.11 -25.37
CA GLN A 691 -15.59 -30.41 -26.06
C GLN A 691 -14.46 -30.69 -27.07
N ALA A 692 -13.95 -29.65 -27.73
CA ALA A 692 -13.02 -29.80 -28.85
C ALA A 692 -11.53 -29.87 -28.45
N LEU A 693 -11.17 -29.38 -27.27
CA LEU A 693 -9.78 -29.31 -26.79
C LEU A 693 -9.49 -30.42 -25.76
N GLN A 694 -8.23 -30.86 -25.69
CA GLN A 694 -7.74 -31.70 -24.58
C GLN A 694 -7.20 -30.79 -23.48
N ASP A 695 -7.51 -31.10 -22.22
CA ASP A 695 -7.12 -30.30 -21.05
C ASP A 695 -5.59 -30.20 -20.82
N ASP A 696 -4.79 -31.13 -21.37
CA ASP A 696 -3.33 -31.14 -21.21
C ASP A 696 -2.59 -30.78 -22.52
N PRO A 697 -2.38 -29.49 -22.80
CA PRO A 697 -1.61 -29.04 -23.96
C PRO A 697 -0.14 -29.48 -23.93
N LYS A 698 0.42 -29.81 -22.76
CA LYS A 698 1.82 -30.27 -22.65
C LYS A 698 1.97 -31.69 -23.21
N ALA A 699 0.98 -32.55 -23.02
CA ALA A 699 0.97 -33.90 -23.60
C ALA A 699 0.86 -33.90 -25.13
N ALA A 700 0.19 -32.90 -25.72
CA ALA A 700 0.14 -32.71 -27.17
C ALA A 700 1.50 -32.23 -27.71
N PHE A 701 2.12 -31.25 -27.04
CA PHE A 701 3.44 -30.73 -27.43
C PHE A 701 4.54 -31.78 -27.29
N ALA A 702 4.53 -32.57 -26.21
CA ALA A 702 5.46 -33.67 -26.00
C ALA A 702 5.34 -34.76 -27.09
N ARG A 703 4.13 -35.02 -27.60
CA ARG A 703 3.90 -35.95 -28.72
C ARG A 703 4.44 -35.43 -30.05
N ILE A 704 4.36 -34.12 -30.30
CA ILE A 704 4.96 -33.49 -31.49
C ILE A 704 6.49 -33.53 -31.44
N LEU A 705 7.08 -33.35 -30.25
CA LEU A 705 8.53 -33.37 -30.06
C LEU A 705 9.15 -34.78 -29.99
N ALA A 706 8.34 -35.80 -29.68
CA ALA A 706 8.78 -37.19 -29.58
C ALA A 706 8.72 -37.95 -30.93
N GLY A 707 8.12 -37.35 -31.97
CA GLY A 707 8.16 -37.83 -33.36
C GLY A 707 9.16 -37.04 -34.18
#